data_AF-A0ABD1SHL1-F1
#
_entry.id   AF-A0ABD1SHL1-F1
#
_cell.length_a   1.000
_cell.length_b   1.000
_cell.length_c   1.000
_cell.angle_alpha   90.00
_cell.angle_beta   90.00
_cell.angle_gamma   90.00
#
_symmetry.space_group_name_H-M   'P 1'
#
loop_
_entity.id
_entity.type
_entity.pdbx_description
1 polymer ?
#
loop_
_entity_poly.entity_id
_entity_poly.type
_entity_poly.pdbx_seq_one_letter_code
_entity_poly.pdbx_strand_id
1 'polypeptide(L)'
;MMVLRHGGGGGGFLAVKQVVPVDYEAEVSQRLLEASLSNDLKSVFECLADPFVDVNYVGAVCLKICKTEVILREESPSEVRVYCEEFRTDVTALFIAVHNGNVVLARKLLCVGADVNQQLFRGFAITAAVREGHLEILEILLKAGASQPACEEALLEASIHGRAEFAEMLMGSDLIRPHIAIHALVIASCRGFVDMVDALLKCGVDMNATDRVLLQSCKPCLHTNVDCTALVAAVVSRQISSVRLLLSAGVRTDVKVQLGAWSWDMASGEEFRVGAGLAEPYPITWCAVEYFESTGAILHLLLQYINPNTPHHGRTLLHHAILCGNAGATKVLLKCGAHIETPVITTRNTQFRPIHMAARLGLTTILQCLIDSGCDLNSKAEAGETALMICVKYKQEECLKVLARAGADFGLVNIGGQSASSIAGSCGCYFGFQQALLDVIRNGKVPTSSNISVFSPLLFVARSGDVLGLKALIGQGDIDLDKQDERGFSAVMVTAKEGHVDAFRLLVYAGADVKLCNKSGETAITLSKQSQNRDLFEKVMLEFALEKGNRIAGGFYALHCAARRGDFDAVKLLTSKGYDVNASDGDGYTPLMLAAREGYGSMCEFLISCGAKFDLINARGETALSLAKNNGRQNDTENLILNALARKLVLCGSPVRKHTKGGKGAPHAKIVQMVGHTGVLRWGNSSRRNVICREAEVGPSICFQRTRQKKGDANEPGIFRVTTTKNKEVHFVCEGGLEMAELWVRGIRLVTREAILVN
;
A
#
# COMPACT_ATOMS: atom_id res chain seq x y z
N MET A 1 -27.60 -36.08 -48.48
CA MET A 1 -27.47 -37.12 -49.52
C MET A 1 -28.15 -36.58 -50.78
N MET A 2 -27.47 -36.63 -51.93
CA MET A 2 -27.89 -36.12 -53.26
C MET A 2 -29.28 -36.62 -53.70
N VAL A 3 -30.08 -35.78 -54.39
CA VAL A 3 -30.92 -36.13 -55.58
C VAL A 3 -31.29 -34.79 -56.28
N LEU A 4 -30.66 -34.40 -57.40
CA LEU A 4 -30.99 -34.63 -58.82
C LEU A 4 -32.26 -33.94 -59.39
N ARG A 5 -31.98 -33.02 -60.33
CA ARG A 5 -32.61 -32.75 -61.65
C ARG A 5 -34.15 -32.66 -61.77
N HIS A 6 -34.58 -31.45 -62.11
CA HIS A 6 -35.78 -31.15 -62.89
C HIS A 6 -35.73 -31.66 -64.33
N GLY A 7 -36.89 -32.08 -64.85
CA GLY A 7 -37.18 -32.20 -66.27
C GLY A 7 -38.63 -32.61 -66.55
N GLY A 8 -39.41 -31.69 -67.15
CA GLY A 8 -40.61 -31.89 -67.99
C GLY A 8 -41.84 -32.53 -67.32
N GLY A 9 -43.05 -31.94 -67.29
CA GLY A 9 -43.69 -31.10 -68.30
C GLY A 9 -44.47 -31.96 -69.29
N GLY A 10 -45.80 -32.03 -69.15
CA GLY A 10 -46.69 -32.64 -70.14
C GLY A 10 -47.96 -33.23 -69.54
N GLY A 11 -49.06 -32.48 -69.61
CA GLY A 11 -50.38 -32.88 -69.12
C GLY A 11 -51.09 -33.92 -70.00
N GLY A 12 -52.15 -34.51 -69.44
CA GLY A 12 -53.05 -35.42 -70.14
C GLY A 12 -53.92 -36.24 -69.19
N PHE A 13 -55.04 -35.65 -68.75
CA PHE A 13 -56.28 -36.36 -68.37
C PHE A 13 -56.63 -37.39 -69.48
N LEU A 14 -57.11 -38.62 -69.29
CA LEU A 14 -57.86 -39.30 -68.23
C LEU A 14 -57.46 -40.78 -68.22
N ALA A 15 -57.21 -41.35 -67.04
CA ALA A 15 -57.38 -42.78 -66.80
C ALA A 15 -57.77 -42.99 -65.34
N VAL A 16 -58.95 -43.58 -65.17
CA VAL A 16 -59.49 -44.26 -63.98
C VAL A 16 -58.46 -44.46 -62.86
N LYS A 17 -58.66 -43.79 -61.71
CA LYS A 17 -58.03 -44.14 -60.43
C LYS A 17 -59.15 -44.43 -59.45
N GLN A 18 -59.45 -45.71 -59.22
CA GLN A 18 -58.94 -46.48 -58.09
C GLN A 18 -59.12 -45.72 -56.77
N VAL A 19 -60.19 -46.07 -56.07
CA VAL A 19 -60.37 -45.86 -54.64
C VAL A 19 -59.18 -46.50 -53.94
N VAL A 20 -58.26 -45.67 -53.44
CA VAL A 20 -57.25 -46.07 -52.48
C VAL A 20 -57.89 -45.83 -51.11
N PRO A 21 -58.06 -46.85 -50.24
CA PRO A 21 -58.49 -46.60 -48.88
C PRO A 21 -57.34 -45.87 -48.17
N VAL A 22 -57.60 -44.63 -47.76
CA VAL A 22 -56.91 -44.06 -46.60
C VAL A 22 -57.26 -45.00 -45.44
N ASP A 23 -56.26 -45.44 -44.67
CA ASP A 23 -56.44 -46.32 -43.51
C ASP A 23 -57.52 -45.74 -42.59
N TYR A 24 -58.75 -46.24 -42.72
CA TYR A 24 -59.90 -45.77 -41.94
C TYR A 24 -59.62 -45.90 -40.44
N GLU A 25 -58.95 -46.98 -40.04
CA GLU A 25 -58.43 -47.21 -38.70
C GLU A 25 -57.51 -46.08 -38.21
N ALA A 26 -56.55 -45.64 -39.03
CA ALA A 26 -55.66 -44.52 -38.69
C ALA A 26 -56.42 -43.18 -38.63
N GLU A 27 -57.41 -42.98 -39.49
CA GLU A 27 -58.21 -41.75 -39.51
C GLU A 27 -59.11 -41.62 -38.27
N VAL A 28 -59.81 -42.69 -37.86
CA VAL A 28 -60.65 -42.67 -36.66
C VAL A 28 -59.78 -42.58 -35.39
N SER A 29 -58.63 -43.25 -35.37
CA SER A 29 -57.68 -43.17 -34.24
C SER A 29 -57.01 -41.79 -34.14
N GLN A 30 -56.75 -41.10 -35.25
CA GLN A 30 -56.30 -39.70 -35.26
C GLN A 30 -57.41 -38.75 -34.78
N ARG A 31 -58.68 -38.98 -35.14
CA ARG A 31 -59.82 -38.20 -34.59
C ARG A 31 -59.96 -38.38 -33.08
N LEU A 32 -59.70 -39.57 -32.54
CA LEU A 32 -59.67 -39.80 -31.09
C LEU A 32 -58.59 -38.94 -30.42
N LEU A 33 -57.40 -38.81 -31.02
CA LEU A 33 -56.33 -37.95 -30.50
C LEU A 33 -56.73 -36.47 -30.51
N GLU A 34 -57.33 -35.99 -31.60
CA GLU A 34 -57.79 -34.60 -31.74
C GLU A 34 -58.95 -34.26 -30.78
N ALA A 35 -59.88 -35.20 -30.59
CA ALA A 35 -60.96 -35.10 -29.61
C ALA A 35 -60.41 -35.10 -28.17
N SER A 36 -59.40 -35.93 -27.89
CA SER A 36 -58.72 -35.97 -26.59
C SER A 36 -57.94 -34.68 -26.31
N LEU A 37 -57.31 -34.09 -27.34
CA LEU A 37 -56.60 -32.81 -27.23
C LEU A 37 -57.55 -31.65 -26.90
N SER A 38 -58.69 -31.61 -27.58
CA SER A 38 -59.73 -30.59 -27.36
C SER A 38 -60.55 -30.82 -26.08
N ASN A 39 -60.29 -31.93 -25.38
CA ASN A 39 -60.99 -32.35 -24.16
C ASN A 39 -62.51 -32.54 -24.37
N ASP A 40 -62.95 -32.85 -25.59
CA ASP A 40 -64.35 -33.12 -25.91
C ASP A 40 -64.71 -34.57 -25.58
N LEU A 41 -65.20 -34.77 -24.36
CA LEU A 41 -65.61 -36.07 -23.86
C LEU A 41 -66.66 -36.75 -24.75
N LYS A 42 -67.57 -36.00 -25.40
CA LYS A 42 -68.63 -36.61 -26.23
C LYS A 42 -68.04 -37.25 -27.47
N SER A 43 -67.24 -36.48 -28.21
CA SER A 43 -66.56 -36.98 -29.41
C SER A 43 -65.60 -38.12 -29.09
N VAL A 44 -64.92 -38.09 -27.93
CA VAL A 44 -64.08 -39.20 -27.49
C VAL A 44 -64.90 -40.48 -27.25
N PHE A 45 -66.04 -40.38 -26.56
CA PHE A 45 -66.88 -41.56 -26.32
C PHE A 45 -67.50 -42.12 -27.61
N GLU A 46 -67.81 -41.26 -28.58
CA GLU A 46 -68.28 -41.67 -29.91
C GLU A 46 -67.17 -42.41 -30.68
N CYS A 47 -65.93 -41.91 -30.67
CA CYS A 47 -64.80 -42.60 -31.26
C CYS A 47 -64.52 -43.95 -30.57
N LEU A 48 -64.58 -44.02 -29.24
CA LEU A 48 -64.34 -45.28 -28.50
C LEU A 48 -65.43 -46.35 -28.70
N ALA A 49 -66.58 -45.98 -29.26
CA ALA A 49 -67.63 -46.93 -29.63
C ALA A 49 -67.36 -47.62 -30.98
N ASP A 50 -66.43 -47.10 -31.77
CA ASP A 50 -66.07 -47.65 -33.07
C ASP A 50 -65.11 -48.86 -32.91
N PRO A 51 -65.45 -50.05 -33.48
CA PRO A 51 -64.64 -51.26 -33.35
C PRO A 51 -63.23 -51.17 -33.94
N PHE A 52 -63.00 -50.24 -34.87
CA PHE A 52 -61.72 -50.10 -35.59
C PHE A 52 -60.77 -49.08 -34.95
N VAL A 53 -61.07 -48.59 -33.75
CA VAL A 53 -60.21 -47.61 -33.07
C VAL A 53 -59.10 -48.31 -32.31
N ASP A 54 -57.87 -47.99 -32.69
CA ASP A 54 -56.70 -48.34 -31.92
C ASP A 54 -56.44 -47.25 -30.87
N VAL A 55 -56.73 -47.57 -29.61
CA VAL A 55 -56.53 -46.67 -28.46
C VAL A 55 -55.03 -46.40 -28.20
N ASN A 56 -54.16 -47.28 -28.68
CA ASN A 56 -52.71 -47.17 -28.55
C ASN A 56 -52.06 -46.55 -29.80
N TYR A 57 -52.86 -46.07 -30.75
CA TYR A 57 -52.38 -45.38 -31.92
C TYR A 57 -51.49 -44.19 -31.53
N VAL A 58 -50.31 -44.14 -32.12
CA VAL A 58 -49.33 -43.08 -31.92
C VAL A 58 -49.44 -42.10 -33.08
N GLY A 59 -49.95 -40.89 -32.80
CA GLY A 59 -50.16 -39.85 -33.79
C GLY A 59 -49.50 -38.54 -33.41
N ALA A 60 -49.14 -37.74 -34.43
CA ALA A 60 -48.46 -36.47 -34.24
C ALA A 60 -49.46 -35.35 -33.90
N VAL A 61 -49.36 -34.79 -32.70
CA VAL A 61 -50.24 -33.72 -32.20
C VAL A 61 -49.42 -32.52 -31.72
N CYS A 62 -49.94 -31.30 -31.91
CA CYS A 62 -49.35 -30.08 -31.33
C CYS A 62 -49.79 -29.96 -29.86
N LEU A 63 -48.89 -30.26 -28.94
CA LEU A 63 -49.13 -30.14 -27.50
C LEU A 63 -48.41 -28.91 -26.95
N LYS A 64 -49.09 -28.21 -26.03
CA LYS A 64 -48.44 -27.24 -25.14
C LYS A 64 -47.68 -28.01 -24.08
N ILE A 65 -46.39 -28.21 -24.32
CA ILE A 65 -45.54 -28.94 -23.41
C ILE A 65 -44.78 -27.94 -22.56
N CYS A 66 -44.90 -28.10 -21.26
CA CYS A 66 -44.19 -27.29 -20.31
C CYS A 66 -42.73 -27.79 -20.19
N LYS A 67 -41.80 -26.97 -20.66
CA LYS A 67 -40.36 -27.13 -20.50
C LYS A 67 -39.94 -26.54 -19.17
N THR A 68 -39.03 -27.23 -18.50
CA THR A 68 -38.44 -26.76 -17.25
C THR A 68 -37.03 -26.27 -17.49
N GLU A 69 -36.82 -24.97 -17.25
CA GLU A 69 -35.48 -24.42 -17.07
C GLU A 69 -35.20 -24.37 -15.58
N VAL A 70 -34.14 -25.05 -15.16
CA VAL A 70 -33.71 -25.05 -13.77
C VAL A 70 -32.73 -23.91 -13.61
N ILE A 71 -33.19 -22.83 -13.01
CA ILE A 71 -32.29 -21.72 -12.66
C ILE A 71 -31.63 -22.09 -11.34
N LEU A 72 -30.33 -22.38 -11.42
CA LEU A 72 -29.49 -22.60 -10.26
C LEU A 72 -29.44 -21.31 -9.44
N ARG A 73 -30.17 -21.28 -8.33
CA ARG A 73 -30.00 -20.25 -7.31
C ARG A 73 -28.97 -20.78 -6.32
N GLU A 74 -27.85 -20.08 -6.15
CA GLU A 74 -26.72 -20.61 -5.37
C GLU A 74 -27.11 -20.93 -3.92
N GLU A 75 -27.72 -20.00 -3.18
CA GLU A 75 -27.97 -20.14 -1.73
C GLU A 75 -29.44 -20.41 -1.38
N SER A 76 -30.28 -20.64 -2.38
CA SER A 76 -31.70 -20.97 -2.21
C SER A 76 -32.04 -22.16 -3.10
N PRO A 77 -33.17 -22.86 -2.87
CA PRO A 77 -33.59 -23.94 -3.75
C PRO A 77 -33.63 -23.48 -5.21
N SER A 78 -33.24 -24.38 -6.11
CA SER A 78 -33.26 -24.09 -7.55
C SER A 78 -34.68 -23.73 -7.98
N GLU A 79 -34.81 -22.63 -8.74
CA GLU A 79 -36.10 -22.21 -9.27
C GLU A 79 -36.37 -23.02 -10.54
N VAL A 80 -37.41 -23.85 -10.50
CA VAL A 80 -37.90 -24.56 -11.67
C VAL A 80 -38.84 -23.62 -12.41
N ARG A 81 -38.34 -22.95 -13.46
CA ARG A 81 -39.19 -22.14 -14.34
C ARG A 81 -39.82 -23.04 -15.37
N VAL A 82 -41.15 -23.04 -15.37
CA VAL A 82 -41.96 -23.80 -16.30
C VAL A 82 -42.41 -22.84 -17.40
N TYR A 83 -41.92 -23.03 -18.62
CA TYR A 83 -42.37 -22.29 -19.80
C TYR A 83 -42.98 -23.28 -20.80
N CYS A 84 -44.18 -23.00 -21.28
CA CYS A 84 -44.88 -23.92 -22.14
C CYS A 84 -44.68 -23.52 -23.60
N GLU A 85 -44.09 -24.42 -24.38
CA GLU A 85 -43.90 -24.28 -25.82
C GLU A 85 -44.83 -25.23 -26.55
N GLU A 86 -45.37 -24.80 -27.68
CA GLU A 86 -46.11 -25.68 -28.58
C GLU A 86 -45.12 -26.52 -29.38
N PHE A 87 -45.20 -27.84 -29.19
CA PHE A 87 -44.34 -28.79 -29.88
C PHE A 87 -45.19 -29.86 -30.56
N ARG A 88 -44.81 -30.24 -31.78
CA ARG A 88 -45.44 -31.34 -32.50
C ARG A 88 -44.74 -32.64 -32.12
N THR A 89 -45.40 -33.47 -31.32
CA THR A 89 -44.87 -34.77 -30.86
C THR A 89 -45.82 -35.89 -31.16
N ASP A 90 -45.27 -37.08 -31.33
CA ASP A 90 -46.01 -38.33 -31.38
C ASP A 90 -46.48 -38.73 -29.98
N VAL A 91 -47.80 -38.85 -29.79
CA VAL A 91 -48.45 -39.13 -28.50
C VAL A 91 -49.64 -40.07 -28.66
N THR A 92 -50.01 -40.74 -27.56
CA THR A 92 -51.23 -41.55 -27.46
C THR A 92 -52.37 -40.78 -26.80
N ALA A 93 -53.61 -41.25 -26.98
CA ALA A 93 -54.78 -40.64 -26.36
C ALA A 93 -54.68 -40.64 -24.82
N LEU A 94 -54.11 -41.70 -24.25
CA LEU A 94 -53.85 -41.81 -22.81
C LEU A 94 -52.85 -40.74 -22.35
N PHE A 95 -51.75 -40.54 -23.08
CA PHE A 95 -50.76 -39.51 -22.73
C PHE A 95 -51.39 -38.11 -22.72
N ILE A 96 -52.23 -37.79 -23.71
CA ILE A 96 -52.94 -36.51 -23.78
C ILE A 96 -53.91 -36.35 -22.59
N ALA A 97 -54.69 -37.40 -22.28
CA ALA A 97 -55.62 -37.38 -21.17
C ALA A 97 -54.93 -37.13 -19.82
N VAL A 98 -53.76 -37.75 -19.64
CA VAL A 98 -52.92 -37.58 -18.45
C VAL A 98 -52.28 -36.20 -18.40
N HIS A 99 -51.75 -35.71 -19.53
CA HIS A 99 -51.16 -34.37 -19.66
C HIS A 99 -52.17 -33.26 -19.33
N ASN A 100 -53.43 -33.42 -19.73
CA ASN A 100 -54.50 -32.46 -19.46
C ASN A 100 -55.11 -32.62 -18.05
N GLY A 101 -54.70 -33.62 -17.27
CA GLY A 101 -55.28 -33.89 -15.95
C GLY A 101 -56.70 -34.44 -15.97
N ASN A 102 -57.17 -35.00 -17.10
CA ASN A 102 -58.53 -35.52 -17.20
C ASN A 102 -58.64 -36.94 -16.65
N VAL A 103 -58.95 -37.02 -15.36
CA VAL A 103 -59.06 -38.28 -14.62
C VAL A 103 -60.16 -39.20 -15.17
N VAL A 104 -61.27 -38.63 -15.66
CA VAL A 104 -62.40 -39.40 -16.21
C VAL A 104 -61.99 -40.07 -17.52
N LEU A 105 -61.36 -39.30 -18.39
CA LEU A 105 -60.87 -39.78 -19.68
C LEU A 105 -59.76 -40.82 -19.49
N ALA A 106 -58.79 -40.57 -18.61
CA ALA A 106 -57.71 -41.51 -18.31
C ALA A 106 -58.26 -42.86 -17.81
N ARG A 107 -59.22 -42.87 -16.86
CA ARG A 107 -59.88 -44.11 -16.41
C ARG A 107 -60.57 -44.85 -17.55
N LYS A 108 -61.29 -44.14 -18.41
CA LYS A 108 -62.01 -44.78 -19.52
C LYS A 108 -61.05 -45.42 -20.51
N LEU A 109 -59.99 -44.72 -20.91
CA LEU A 109 -59.00 -45.23 -21.85
C LEU A 109 -58.30 -46.48 -21.30
N LEU A 110 -57.96 -46.49 -20.00
CA LEU A 110 -57.40 -47.67 -19.34
C LEU A 110 -58.39 -48.85 -19.32
N CYS A 111 -59.68 -48.62 -19.08
CA CYS A 111 -60.70 -49.67 -19.17
C CYS A 111 -60.83 -50.29 -20.57
N VAL A 112 -60.54 -49.51 -21.62
CA VAL A 112 -60.59 -49.98 -23.02
C VAL A 112 -59.29 -50.71 -23.42
N GLY A 113 -58.25 -50.69 -22.58
CA GLY A 113 -56.98 -51.39 -22.83
C GLY A 113 -55.86 -50.49 -23.35
N ALA A 114 -55.89 -49.19 -23.01
CA ALA A 114 -54.76 -48.30 -23.27
C ALA A 114 -53.50 -48.77 -22.53
N ASP A 115 -52.37 -48.80 -23.21
CA ASP A 115 -51.08 -49.20 -22.66
C ASP A 115 -50.45 -48.05 -21.85
N VAL A 116 -50.24 -48.30 -20.56
CA VAL A 116 -49.58 -47.39 -19.62
C VAL A 116 -48.07 -47.27 -19.92
N ASN A 117 -47.48 -48.30 -20.52
CA ASN A 117 -46.04 -48.50 -20.67
C ASN A 117 -45.51 -48.14 -22.05
N GLN A 118 -46.32 -47.47 -22.88
CA GLN A 118 -45.86 -46.94 -24.16
C GLN A 118 -44.85 -45.80 -23.92
N GLN A 119 -43.60 -46.00 -24.34
CA GLN A 119 -42.56 -44.97 -24.24
C GLN A 119 -42.69 -43.97 -25.39
N LEU A 120 -42.81 -42.69 -25.07
CA LEU A 120 -42.96 -41.58 -26.02
C LEU A 120 -41.77 -40.61 -25.88
N PHE A 121 -41.74 -39.55 -26.71
CA PHE A 121 -40.61 -38.59 -26.80
C PHE A 121 -40.18 -37.95 -25.47
N ARG A 122 -41.06 -37.92 -24.44
CA ARG A 122 -40.77 -37.38 -23.10
C ARG A 122 -41.06 -38.35 -21.95
N GLY A 123 -40.91 -39.64 -22.23
CA GLY A 123 -41.13 -40.74 -21.28
C GLY A 123 -42.52 -41.35 -21.40
N PHE A 124 -43.02 -41.86 -20.28
CA PHE A 124 -44.26 -42.62 -20.19
C PHE A 124 -45.45 -41.73 -19.77
N ALA A 125 -46.68 -42.26 -19.81
CA ALA A 125 -47.84 -41.55 -19.29
C ALA A 125 -47.67 -41.18 -17.80
N ILE A 126 -47.02 -42.05 -17.02
CA ILE A 126 -46.73 -41.79 -15.60
C ILE A 126 -45.74 -40.62 -15.38
N THR A 127 -44.76 -40.42 -16.27
CA THR A 127 -43.81 -39.31 -16.16
C THR A 127 -44.51 -37.98 -16.48
N ALA A 128 -45.46 -37.98 -17.41
CA ALA A 128 -46.32 -36.82 -17.67
C ALA A 128 -47.22 -36.48 -16.47
N ALA A 129 -47.81 -37.48 -15.80
CA ALA A 129 -48.60 -37.25 -14.58
C ALA A 129 -47.77 -36.56 -13.48
N VAL A 130 -46.52 -37.00 -13.29
CA VAL A 130 -45.58 -36.39 -12.33
C VAL A 130 -45.15 -35.00 -12.74
N ARG A 131 -44.94 -34.73 -14.03
CA ARG A 131 -44.53 -33.41 -14.55
C ARG A 131 -45.65 -32.38 -14.38
N GLU A 132 -46.89 -32.75 -14.69
CA GLU A 132 -48.03 -31.82 -14.69
C GLU A 132 -48.71 -31.71 -13.31
N GLY A 133 -48.62 -32.75 -12.47
CA GLY A 133 -48.99 -32.65 -11.04
C GLY A 133 -50.29 -33.31 -10.69
N HIS A 134 -50.59 -34.40 -11.37
CA HIS A 134 -51.83 -35.13 -11.21
C HIS A 134 -51.60 -36.35 -10.33
N LEU A 135 -51.62 -36.14 -9.01
CA LEU A 135 -51.38 -37.20 -8.01
C LEU A 135 -52.43 -38.33 -8.11
N GLU A 136 -53.71 -37.97 -8.28
CA GLU A 136 -54.78 -38.95 -8.47
C GLU A 136 -54.58 -39.81 -9.72
N ILE A 137 -54.07 -39.22 -10.80
CA ILE A 137 -53.80 -39.93 -12.05
C ILE A 137 -52.60 -40.86 -11.90
N LEU A 138 -51.56 -40.43 -11.17
CA LEU A 138 -50.42 -41.29 -10.83
C LEU A 138 -50.89 -42.57 -10.13
N GLU A 139 -51.75 -42.46 -9.11
CA GLU A 139 -52.26 -43.62 -8.37
C GLU A 139 -53.03 -44.59 -9.29
N ILE A 140 -53.83 -44.06 -10.21
CA ILE A 140 -54.59 -44.85 -11.19
C ILE A 140 -53.64 -45.60 -12.13
N LEU A 141 -52.60 -44.93 -12.63
CA LEU A 141 -51.63 -45.52 -13.56
C LEU A 141 -50.79 -46.61 -12.87
N LEU A 142 -50.41 -46.42 -11.59
CA LEU A 142 -49.74 -47.44 -10.79
C LEU A 142 -50.61 -48.69 -10.62
N LYS A 143 -51.89 -48.51 -10.27
CA LYS A 143 -52.86 -49.63 -10.17
C LYS A 143 -53.11 -50.32 -11.51
N ALA A 144 -52.96 -49.61 -12.62
CA ALA A 144 -53.13 -50.16 -13.97
C ALA A 144 -51.91 -50.95 -14.48
N GLY A 145 -50.85 -51.12 -13.67
CA GLY A 145 -49.70 -51.95 -14.03
C GLY A 145 -48.56 -51.18 -14.71
N ALA A 146 -48.21 -50.01 -14.16
CA ALA A 146 -47.01 -49.30 -14.58
C ALA A 146 -45.75 -50.18 -14.41
N SER A 147 -44.89 -50.15 -15.41
CA SER A 147 -43.65 -50.92 -15.44
C SER A 147 -42.58 -50.30 -14.57
N GLN A 148 -41.58 -51.11 -14.20
CA GLN A 148 -40.42 -50.65 -13.43
C GLN A 148 -39.68 -49.46 -14.08
N PRO A 149 -39.31 -49.47 -15.38
CA PRO A 149 -38.64 -48.34 -16.02
C PRO A 149 -39.46 -47.05 -15.99
N ALA A 150 -40.79 -47.17 -16.13
CA ALA A 150 -41.70 -46.05 -16.09
C ALA A 150 -41.76 -45.39 -14.69
N CYS A 151 -41.76 -46.21 -13.63
CA CYS A 151 -41.71 -45.71 -12.25
C CYS A 151 -40.34 -45.11 -11.89
N GLU A 152 -39.25 -45.70 -12.39
CA GLU A 152 -37.89 -45.17 -12.20
C GLU A 152 -37.73 -43.78 -12.85
N GLU A 153 -38.14 -43.61 -14.10
CA GLU A 153 -38.10 -42.32 -14.80
C GLU A 153 -39.03 -41.28 -14.13
N ALA A 154 -40.19 -41.72 -13.66
CA ALA A 154 -41.14 -40.88 -12.93
C ALA A 154 -40.56 -40.37 -11.60
N LEU A 155 -39.79 -41.20 -10.87
CA LEU A 155 -39.13 -40.76 -9.63
C LEU A 155 -38.07 -39.70 -9.90
N LEU A 156 -37.29 -39.86 -10.97
CA LEU A 156 -36.29 -38.86 -11.36
C LEU A 156 -36.96 -37.54 -11.75
N GLU A 157 -38.06 -37.60 -12.50
CA GLU A 157 -38.85 -36.42 -12.83
C GLU A 157 -39.42 -35.75 -11.56
N ALA A 158 -39.92 -36.52 -10.59
CA ALA A 158 -40.41 -35.99 -9.31
C ALA A 158 -39.28 -35.26 -8.55
N SER A 159 -38.08 -35.82 -8.56
CA SER A 159 -36.88 -35.24 -7.93
C SER A 159 -36.42 -33.94 -8.61
N ILE A 160 -36.58 -33.86 -9.93
CA ILE A 160 -36.32 -32.64 -10.71
C ILE A 160 -37.31 -31.52 -10.34
N HIS A 161 -38.57 -31.86 -10.07
CA HIS A 161 -39.61 -30.88 -9.75
C HIS A 161 -39.82 -30.64 -8.25
N GLY A 162 -39.15 -31.40 -7.38
CA GLY A 162 -39.29 -31.28 -5.93
C GLY A 162 -40.64 -31.77 -5.38
N ARG A 163 -41.25 -32.76 -6.03
CA ARG A 163 -42.61 -33.23 -5.70
C ARG A 163 -42.58 -34.42 -4.73
N ALA A 164 -42.46 -34.12 -3.44
CA ALA A 164 -42.30 -35.11 -2.38
C ALA A 164 -43.42 -36.17 -2.33
N GLU A 165 -44.68 -35.77 -2.41
CA GLU A 165 -45.84 -36.69 -2.34
C GLU A 165 -45.83 -37.76 -3.45
N PHE A 166 -45.38 -37.37 -4.66
CA PHE A 166 -45.25 -38.30 -5.79
C PHE A 166 -44.13 -39.32 -5.53
N ALA A 167 -43.04 -38.88 -4.91
CA ALA A 167 -41.93 -39.75 -4.56
C ALA A 167 -42.31 -40.78 -3.49
N GLU A 168 -43.06 -40.38 -2.47
CA GLU A 168 -43.57 -41.31 -1.44
C GLU A 168 -44.44 -42.40 -2.07
N MET A 169 -45.36 -42.01 -2.97
CA MET A 169 -46.24 -42.94 -3.66
C MET A 169 -45.46 -43.90 -4.58
N LEU A 170 -44.48 -43.37 -5.33
CA LEU A 170 -43.64 -44.17 -6.22
C LEU A 170 -42.72 -45.14 -5.45
N MET A 171 -42.10 -44.68 -4.36
CA MET A 171 -41.27 -45.53 -3.50
C MET A 171 -42.09 -46.63 -2.81
N GLY A 172 -43.37 -46.39 -2.52
CA GLY A 172 -44.28 -47.39 -1.97
C GLY A 172 -44.72 -48.49 -2.96
N SER A 173 -44.34 -48.40 -4.24
CA SER A 173 -44.68 -49.40 -5.27
C SER A 173 -43.74 -50.61 -5.31
N ASP A 174 -42.63 -50.60 -4.55
CA ASP A 174 -41.55 -51.61 -4.56
C ASP A 174 -40.90 -51.87 -5.94
N LEU A 175 -41.20 -51.06 -6.96
CA LEU A 175 -40.66 -51.19 -8.32
C LEU A 175 -39.30 -50.51 -8.51
N ILE A 176 -38.86 -49.70 -7.55
CA ILE A 176 -37.71 -48.80 -7.70
C ILE A 176 -36.43 -49.47 -7.21
N ARG A 177 -35.42 -49.52 -8.08
CA ARG A 177 -34.11 -50.06 -7.67
C ARG A 177 -33.37 -49.08 -6.76
N PRO A 178 -32.59 -49.58 -5.78
CA PRO A 178 -31.87 -48.73 -4.83
C PRO A 178 -31.00 -47.64 -5.48
N HIS A 179 -30.30 -47.95 -6.57
CA HIS A 179 -29.43 -46.99 -7.26
C HIS A 179 -30.20 -45.79 -7.85
N ILE A 180 -31.42 -45.99 -8.36
CA ILE A 180 -32.26 -44.89 -8.86
C ILE A 180 -32.78 -44.04 -7.71
N ALA A 181 -33.14 -44.67 -6.59
CA ALA A 181 -33.55 -43.94 -5.40
C ALA A 181 -32.39 -43.09 -4.82
N ILE A 182 -31.16 -43.59 -4.89
CA ILE A 182 -29.95 -42.82 -4.54
C ILE A 182 -29.76 -41.66 -5.53
N HIS A 183 -29.87 -41.89 -6.84
CA HIS A 183 -29.78 -40.83 -7.86
C HIS A 183 -30.82 -39.72 -7.61
N ALA A 184 -32.07 -40.10 -7.32
CA ALA A 184 -33.15 -39.20 -6.93
C ALA A 184 -32.79 -38.36 -5.69
N LEU A 185 -32.23 -39.00 -4.65
CA LEU A 185 -31.79 -38.34 -3.42
C LEU A 185 -30.67 -37.32 -3.68
N VAL A 186 -29.68 -37.67 -4.51
CA VAL A 186 -28.58 -36.77 -4.87
C VAL A 186 -29.10 -35.57 -5.66
N ILE A 187 -30.00 -35.78 -6.64
CA ILE A 187 -30.64 -34.68 -7.41
C ILE A 187 -31.44 -33.75 -6.49
N ALA A 188 -32.27 -34.31 -5.61
CA ALA A 188 -33.07 -33.51 -4.67
C ALA A 188 -32.17 -32.69 -3.73
N SER A 189 -31.05 -33.27 -3.30
CA SER A 189 -30.05 -32.63 -2.44
C SER A 189 -29.30 -31.50 -3.17
N CYS A 190 -28.88 -31.70 -4.42
CA CYS A 190 -28.30 -30.66 -5.28
C CYS A 190 -29.25 -29.47 -5.47
N ARG A 191 -30.55 -29.72 -5.60
CA ARG A 191 -31.54 -28.67 -5.89
C ARG A 191 -32.10 -27.98 -4.65
N GLY A 192 -31.88 -28.54 -3.46
CA GLY A 192 -32.36 -27.97 -2.20
C GLY A 192 -33.82 -28.29 -1.88
N PHE A 193 -34.39 -29.35 -2.47
CA PHE A 193 -35.78 -29.76 -2.19
C PHE A 193 -35.85 -30.55 -0.89
N VAL A 194 -35.95 -29.83 0.23
CA VAL A 194 -35.89 -30.41 1.58
C VAL A 194 -36.99 -31.45 1.81
N ASP A 195 -38.23 -31.16 1.41
CA ASP A 195 -39.37 -32.06 1.60
C ASP A 195 -39.19 -33.37 0.81
N MET A 196 -38.61 -33.27 -0.39
CA MET A 196 -38.28 -34.42 -1.23
C MET A 196 -37.16 -35.26 -0.60
N VAL A 197 -36.12 -34.61 -0.04
CA VAL A 197 -35.05 -35.30 0.69
C VAL A 197 -35.64 -36.01 1.91
N ASP A 198 -36.50 -35.36 2.70
CA ASP A 198 -37.16 -35.94 3.87
C ASP A 198 -38.03 -37.16 3.51
N ALA A 199 -38.83 -37.04 2.45
CA ALA A 199 -39.64 -38.15 1.92
C ALA A 199 -38.78 -39.36 1.54
N LEU A 200 -37.71 -39.16 0.77
CA LEU A 200 -36.80 -40.24 0.35
C LEU A 200 -36.08 -40.88 1.54
N LEU A 201 -35.67 -40.09 2.54
CA LEU A 201 -35.06 -40.62 3.77
C LEU A 201 -36.05 -41.46 4.59
N LYS A 202 -37.31 -41.03 4.71
CA LYS A 202 -38.37 -41.81 5.35
C LYS A 202 -38.64 -43.14 4.64
N CYS A 203 -38.49 -43.18 3.31
CA CYS A 203 -38.58 -44.39 2.51
C CYS A 203 -37.36 -45.32 2.64
N GLY A 204 -36.35 -44.99 3.47
CA GLY A 204 -35.22 -45.86 3.76
C GLY A 204 -34.10 -45.86 2.72
N VAL A 205 -33.99 -44.80 1.90
CA VAL A 205 -32.90 -44.65 0.93
C VAL A 205 -31.56 -44.50 1.65
N ASP A 206 -30.54 -45.24 1.20
CA ASP A 206 -29.19 -45.13 1.76
C ASP A 206 -28.56 -43.77 1.43
N MET A 207 -28.48 -42.93 2.46
CA MET A 207 -27.90 -41.58 2.42
C MET A 207 -26.37 -41.55 2.23
N ASN A 208 -25.67 -42.66 2.45
CA ASN A 208 -24.20 -42.74 2.35
C ASN A 208 -23.72 -43.32 1.03
N ALA A 209 -24.62 -43.88 0.22
CA ALA A 209 -24.28 -44.38 -1.08
C ALA A 209 -23.88 -43.25 -2.02
N THR A 210 -22.93 -43.54 -2.90
CA THR A 210 -22.45 -42.61 -3.92
C THR A 210 -23.17 -42.87 -5.23
N ASP A 211 -23.50 -41.80 -5.94
CA ASP A 211 -23.98 -41.91 -7.30
C ASP A 211 -23.32 -40.88 -8.21
N ARG A 212 -23.22 -41.21 -9.50
CA ARG A 212 -22.50 -40.39 -10.48
C ARG A 212 -23.42 -39.34 -11.07
N VAL A 213 -23.27 -38.10 -10.62
CA VAL A 213 -24.12 -36.99 -11.03
C VAL A 213 -23.28 -35.88 -11.67
N LEU A 214 -23.88 -35.21 -12.66
CA LEU A 214 -23.33 -33.97 -13.22
C LEU A 214 -23.53 -32.84 -12.21
N LEU A 215 -22.50 -32.57 -11.41
CA LEU A 215 -22.52 -31.45 -10.48
C LEU A 215 -22.24 -30.14 -11.23
N GLN A 216 -23.10 -29.16 -10.97
CA GLN A 216 -22.99 -27.82 -11.54
C GLN A 216 -22.93 -26.80 -10.41
N SER A 217 -21.88 -26.00 -10.40
CA SER A 217 -21.74 -24.88 -9.48
C SER A 217 -21.19 -23.68 -10.22
N CYS A 218 -21.71 -22.49 -9.93
CA CYS A 218 -21.27 -21.26 -10.58
C CYS A 218 -20.01 -20.67 -9.91
N LYS A 219 -19.73 -21.04 -8.65
CA LYS A 219 -18.60 -20.51 -7.87
C LYS A 219 -18.08 -21.59 -6.91
N PRO A 220 -16.81 -22.00 -7.01
CA PRO A 220 -16.04 -22.03 -8.24
C PRO A 220 -16.81 -22.74 -9.38
N CYS A 221 -16.55 -22.37 -10.63
CA CYS A 221 -17.19 -23.01 -11.78
C CYS A 221 -16.86 -24.51 -11.80
N LEU A 222 -17.87 -25.35 -11.61
CA LEU A 222 -17.78 -26.80 -11.68
C LEU A 222 -18.79 -27.31 -12.70
N HIS A 223 -18.35 -28.18 -13.60
CA HIS A 223 -19.20 -28.89 -14.55
C HIS A 223 -18.59 -30.26 -14.85
N THR A 224 -18.69 -31.18 -13.88
CA THR A 224 -18.04 -32.49 -13.96
C THR A 224 -18.96 -33.60 -13.47
N ASN A 225 -18.89 -34.75 -14.12
CA ASN A 225 -19.53 -35.98 -13.65
C ASN A 225 -18.67 -36.61 -12.56
N VAL A 226 -19.16 -36.59 -11.32
CA VAL A 226 -18.43 -37.06 -10.15
C VAL A 226 -19.31 -37.97 -9.30
N ASP A 227 -18.69 -39.00 -8.74
CA ASP A 227 -19.34 -39.85 -7.74
C ASP A 227 -19.44 -39.05 -6.45
N CYS A 228 -20.67 -38.72 -6.04
CA CYS A 228 -20.92 -37.91 -4.85
C CYS A 228 -22.04 -38.51 -4.00
N THR A 229 -21.93 -38.32 -2.68
CA THR A 229 -23.03 -38.61 -1.76
C THR A 229 -24.00 -37.43 -1.73
N ALA A 230 -25.21 -37.67 -1.23
CA ALA A 230 -26.23 -36.64 -1.06
C ALA A 230 -25.72 -35.41 -0.28
N LEU A 231 -24.87 -35.64 0.74
CA LEU A 231 -24.27 -34.57 1.54
C LEU A 231 -23.27 -33.74 0.74
N VAL A 232 -22.40 -34.37 -0.07
CA VAL A 232 -21.42 -33.65 -0.90
C VAL A 232 -22.15 -32.79 -1.95
N ALA A 233 -23.16 -33.36 -2.59
CA ALA A 233 -24.05 -32.64 -3.50
C ALA A 233 -24.70 -31.40 -2.85
N ALA A 234 -25.29 -31.57 -1.66
CA ALA A 234 -25.91 -30.46 -0.93
C ALA A 234 -24.90 -29.37 -0.54
N VAL A 235 -23.66 -29.71 -0.18
CA VAL A 235 -22.60 -28.75 0.15
C VAL A 235 -22.14 -27.97 -1.08
N VAL A 236 -21.85 -28.65 -2.20
CA VAL A 236 -21.40 -28.01 -3.45
C VAL A 236 -22.46 -27.05 -4.01
N SER A 237 -23.73 -27.42 -3.85
CA SER A 237 -24.89 -26.60 -4.22
C SER A 237 -25.35 -25.63 -3.12
N ARG A 238 -24.63 -25.53 -2.00
CA ARG A 238 -24.85 -24.60 -0.87
C ARG A 238 -26.25 -24.65 -0.24
N GLN A 239 -26.85 -25.83 -0.18
CA GLN A 239 -28.20 -26.03 0.34
C GLN A 239 -28.18 -26.28 1.85
N ILE A 240 -28.23 -25.21 2.64
CA ILE A 240 -28.11 -25.24 4.11
C ILE A 240 -29.14 -26.18 4.76
N SER A 241 -30.39 -26.10 4.32
CA SER A 241 -31.49 -26.88 4.90
C SER A 241 -31.35 -28.39 4.62
N SER A 242 -30.95 -28.76 3.40
CA SER A 242 -30.67 -30.15 3.04
C SER A 242 -29.49 -30.71 3.83
N VAL A 243 -28.40 -29.93 3.98
CA VAL A 243 -27.25 -30.33 4.81
C VAL A 243 -27.68 -30.55 6.27
N ARG A 244 -28.48 -29.65 6.84
CA ARG A 244 -28.96 -29.80 8.22
C ARG A 244 -29.79 -31.06 8.40
N LEU A 245 -30.71 -31.33 7.48
CA LEU A 245 -31.55 -32.53 7.52
C LEU A 245 -30.70 -33.81 7.43
N LEU A 246 -29.77 -33.86 6.46
CA LEU A 246 -28.87 -35.00 6.27
C LEU A 246 -27.97 -35.27 7.49
N LEU A 247 -27.42 -34.21 8.11
CA LEU A 247 -26.64 -34.35 9.34
C LEU A 247 -27.51 -34.83 10.52
N SER A 248 -28.75 -34.32 10.64
CA SER A 248 -29.68 -34.78 11.68
C SER A 248 -30.11 -36.23 11.52
N ALA A 249 -30.12 -36.72 10.27
CA ALA A 249 -30.40 -38.12 9.93
C ALA A 249 -29.21 -39.06 10.17
N GLY A 250 -28.03 -38.53 10.53
CA GLY A 250 -26.84 -39.33 10.87
C GLY A 250 -25.96 -39.72 9.69
N VAL A 251 -25.91 -38.91 8.61
CA VAL A 251 -24.99 -39.13 7.48
C VAL A 251 -23.53 -39.18 7.96
N ARG A 252 -22.76 -40.10 7.37
CA ARG A 252 -21.32 -40.21 7.59
C ARG A 252 -20.58 -39.00 7.03
N THR A 253 -19.79 -38.35 7.88
CA THR A 253 -18.97 -37.19 7.51
C THR A 253 -17.51 -37.52 7.20
N ASP A 254 -17.12 -38.80 7.29
CA ASP A 254 -15.75 -39.29 7.03
C ASP A 254 -15.46 -39.56 5.55
N VAL A 255 -16.43 -39.29 4.67
CA VAL A 255 -16.30 -39.47 3.22
C VAL A 255 -15.28 -38.50 2.65
N LYS A 256 -14.31 -39.03 1.89
CA LYS A 256 -13.35 -38.21 1.15
C LYS A 256 -13.94 -37.80 -0.20
N VAL A 257 -13.75 -36.54 -0.54
CA VAL A 257 -14.26 -35.88 -1.73
C VAL A 257 -13.11 -35.64 -2.71
N GLN A 258 -13.34 -35.90 -3.99
CA GLN A 258 -12.40 -35.61 -5.08
C GLN A 258 -13.01 -34.55 -6.01
N LEU A 259 -13.12 -33.31 -5.51
CA LEU A 259 -13.70 -32.19 -6.27
C LEU A 259 -12.77 -30.99 -6.39
N GLY A 260 -11.61 -31.03 -5.73
CA GLY A 260 -10.76 -29.85 -5.59
C GLY A 260 -10.15 -29.39 -6.91
N ALA A 261 -9.89 -28.10 -6.93
CA ALA A 261 -9.06 -27.46 -7.94
C ALA A 261 -7.62 -27.26 -7.46
N TRP A 262 -7.26 -27.73 -6.25
CA TRP A 262 -5.95 -27.48 -5.64
C TRP A 262 -5.28 -28.78 -5.23
N SER A 263 -4.02 -28.94 -5.62
CA SER A 263 -3.13 -30.01 -5.18
C SER A 263 -1.98 -29.42 -4.37
N TRP A 264 -1.59 -30.11 -3.30
CA TRP A 264 -0.55 -29.68 -2.37
C TRP A 264 0.69 -30.52 -2.55
N ASP A 265 1.79 -29.88 -2.97
CA ASP A 265 3.07 -30.58 -2.98
C ASP A 265 3.74 -30.48 -1.60
N MET A 266 3.73 -31.60 -0.89
CA MET A 266 4.41 -31.76 0.40
C MET A 266 5.92 -31.53 0.35
N ALA A 267 6.56 -31.65 -0.82
CA ALA A 267 8.01 -31.49 -0.96
C ALA A 267 8.44 -30.03 -1.09
N SER A 268 7.72 -29.23 -1.88
CA SER A 268 8.01 -27.80 -2.06
C SER A 268 7.27 -26.91 -1.07
N GLY A 269 6.13 -27.36 -0.54
CA GLY A 269 5.18 -26.48 0.17
C GLY A 269 4.51 -25.46 -0.75
N GLU A 270 4.48 -25.78 -2.05
CA GLU A 270 3.78 -25.01 -3.08
C GLU A 270 2.45 -25.65 -3.46
N GLU A 271 1.55 -24.82 -3.95
CA GLU A 271 0.24 -25.23 -4.42
C GLU A 271 0.11 -25.06 -5.91
N PHE A 272 -0.46 -26.09 -6.53
CA PHE A 272 -0.74 -26.11 -7.94
C PHE A 272 -2.25 -26.21 -8.13
N ARG A 273 -2.78 -25.30 -8.95
CA ARG A 273 -4.15 -25.43 -9.42
C ARG A 273 -4.21 -26.61 -10.37
N VAL A 274 -4.96 -27.64 -9.99
CA VAL A 274 -5.26 -28.81 -10.80
C VAL A 274 -6.66 -28.68 -11.39
N GLY A 275 -6.93 -29.38 -12.50
CA GLY A 275 -8.28 -29.47 -13.05
C GLY A 275 -9.25 -30.08 -12.01
N ALA A 276 -10.53 -29.72 -12.08
CA ALA A 276 -11.54 -30.24 -11.17
C ALA A 276 -11.55 -31.78 -11.17
N GLY A 277 -11.47 -32.38 -9.97
CA GLY A 277 -11.44 -33.84 -9.79
C GLY A 277 -10.07 -34.50 -9.99
N LEU A 278 -9.02 -33.73 -10.29
CA LEU A 278 -7.63 -34.23 -10.31
C LEU A 278 -6.89 -33.98 -9.00
N ALA A 279 -7.53 -33.28 -8.05
CA ALA A 279 -7.00 -33.05 -6.72
C ALA A 279 -7.04 -34.31 -5.86
N GLU A 280 -6.21 -34.25 -4.82
CA GLU A 280 -6.12 -35.28 -3.80
C GLU A 280 -7.43 -35.40 -3.02
N PRO A 281 -7.85 -36.61 -2.60
CA PRO A 281 -9.09 -36.78 -1.84
C PRO A 281 -9.00 -36.09 -0.47
N TYR A 282 -9.97 -35.21 -0.17
CA TYR A 282 -9.99 -34.43 1.07
C TYR A 282 -11.31 -34.57 1.84
N PRO A 283 -11.35 -34.24 3.15
CA PRO A 283 -12.57 -34.29 3.96
C PRO A 283 -13.64 -33.29 3.49
N ILE A 284 -14.92 -33.60 3.73
CA ILE A 284 -16.02 -32.73 3.30
C ILE A 284 -15.96 -31.28 3.84
N THR A 285 -15.32 -31.05 4.99
CA THR A 285 -15.10 -29.69 5.53
C THR A 285 -14.25 -28.83 4.61
N TRP A 286 -13.31 -29.42 3.86
CA TRP A 286 -12.51 -28.73 2.86
C TRP A 286 -13.38 -28.34 1.66
N CYS A 287 -14.29 -29.22 1.24
CA CYS A 287 -15.30 -28.92 0.23
C CYS A 287 -16.14 -27.70 0.63
N ALA A 288 -16.59 -27.65 1.89
CA ALA A 288 -17.37 -26.52 2.40
C ALA A 288 -16.59 -25.18 2.44
N VAL A 289 -15.26 -25.22 2.51
CA VAL A 289 -14.42 -24.01 2.40
C VAL A 289 -14.28 -23.55 0.94
N GLU A 290 -14.12 -24.48 0.00
CA GLU A 290 -14.07 -24.17 -1.45
C GLU A 290 -15.42 -23.64 -1.97
N TYR A 291 -16.52 -24.27 -1.56
CA TYR A 291 -17.89 -23.92 -1.96
C TYR A 291 -18.63 -23.10 -0.90
N PHE A 292 -17.90 -22.27 -0.15
CA PHE A 292 -18.44 -21.50 0.95
C PHE A 292 -19.64 -20.64 0.56
N GLU A 293 -20.65 -20.67 1.42
CA GLU A 293 -21.87 -19.89 1.39
C GLU A 293 -21.73 -18.59 2.22
N SER A 294 -22.48 -17.56 1.86
CA SER A 294 -22.38 -16.21 2.45
C SER A 294 -22.43 -16.18 3.98
N THR A 295 -23.18 -17.09 4.60
CA THR A 295 -23.40 -17.13 6.06
C THR A 295 -22.38 -18.00 6.83
N GLY A 296 -21.72 -18.96 6.16
CA GLY A 296 -20.88 -19.95 6.84
C GLY A 296 -21.63 -20.96 7.71
N ALA A 297 -22.95 -21.08 7.58
CA ALA A 297 -23.80 -22.04 8.29
C ALA A 297 -23.46 -23.52 8.03
N ILE A 298 -23.19 -23.92 6.78
CA ILE A 298 -22.80 -25.29 6.40
C ILE A 298 -21.48 -25.63 7.06
N LEU A 299 -20.49 -24.76 6.93
CA LEU A 299 -19.19 -24.98 7.56
C LEU A 299 -19.33 -25.08 9.08
N HIS A 300 -20.11 -24.20 9.71
CA HIS A 300 -20.39 -24.25 11.14
C HIS A 300 -21.09 -25.56 11.56
N LEU A 301 -22.07 -26.05 10.79
CA LEU A 301 -22.74 -27.32 11.05
C LEU A 301 -21.77 -28.50 10.98
N LEU A 302 -20.90 -28.55 9.98
CA LEU A 302 -19.92 -29.62 9.84
C LEU A 302 -18.87 -29.61 10.97
N LEU A 303 -18.46 -28.43 11.42
CA LEU A 303 -17.49 -28.27 12.50
C LEU A 303 -18.01 -28.67 13.89
N GLN A 304 -19.33 -28.87 14.06
CA GLN A 304 -19.88 -29.49 15.27
C GLN A 304 -19.50 -30.97 15.38
N TYR A 305 -19.26 -31.63 14.25
CA TYR A 305 -18.93 -33.06 14.19
C TYR A 305 -17.45 -33.31 13.90
N ILE A 306 -16.75 -32.37 13.25
CA ILE A 306 -15.36 -32.52 12.80
C ILE A 306 -14.47 -31.44 13.43
N ASN A 307 -13.35 -31.86 14.01
CA ASN A 307 -12.35 -30.93 14.54
C ASN A 307 -11.67 -30.13 13.40
N PRO A 308 -11.69 -28.79 13.43
CA PRO A 308 -11.04 -27.94 12.40
C PRO A 308 -9.51 -28.08 12.35
N ASN A 309 -8.90 -28.58 13.44
CA ASN A 309 -7.45 -28.63 13.61
C ASN A 309 -6.82 -29.93 13.12
N THR A 310 -7.60 -30.89 12.63
CA THR A 310 -7.07 -32.13 12.07
C THR A 310 -6.23 -31.82 10.83
N PRO A 311 -4.91 -32.13 10.83
CA PRO A 311 -4.08 -31.85 9.67
C PRO A 311 -4.40 -32.83 8.54
N HIS A 312 -4.46 -32.31 7.32
CA HIS A 312 -4.49 -33.08 6.08
C HIS A 312 -3.25 -32.69 5.29
N HIS A 313 -2.37 -33.66 5.05
CA HIS A 313 -1.11 -33.47 4.33
C HIS A 313 -0.32 -32.27 4.90
N GLY A 314 -0.08 -32.29 6.22
CA GLY A 314 0.74 -31.28 6.88
C GLY A 314 0.12 -29.88 7.02
N ARG A 315 -1.11 -29.65 6.55
CA ARG A 315 -1.82 -28.36 6.68
C ARG A 315 -3.19 -28.53 7.34
N THR A 316 -3.67 -27.50 8.01
CA THR A 316 -5.01 -27.48 8.64
C THR A 316 -6.06 -26.85 7.74
N LEU A 317 -7.33 -26.97 8.11
CA LEU A 317 -8.44 -26.36 7.37
C LEU A 317 -8.33 -24.82 7.29
N LEU A 318 -7.73 -24.18 8.31
CA LEU A 318 -7.44 -22.75 8.31
C LEU A 318 -6.48 -22.36 7.18
N HIS A 319 -5.45 -23.17 6.94
CA HIS A 319 -4.54 -22.94 5.83
C HIS A 319 -5.30 -23.01 4.51
N HIS A 320 -6.14 -24.03 4.31
CA HIS A 320 -6.97 -24.16 3.12
C HIS A 320 -7.86 -22.94 2.85
N ALA A 321 -8.52 -22.41 3.89
CA ALA A 321 -9.33 -21.20 3.75
C ALA A 321 -8.53 -19.98 3.28
N ILE A 322 -7.28 -19.85 3.73
CA ILE A 322 -6.38 -18.78 3.29
C ILE A 322 -6.03 -18.95 1.80
N LEU A 323 -5.82 -20.18 1.34
CA LEU A 323 -5.45 -20.48 -0.05
C LEU A 323 -6.59 -20.19 -1.01
N CYS A 324 -7.82 -20.54 -0.61
CA CYS A 324 -9.03 -20.19 -1.34
C CYS A 324 -9.30 -18.67 -1.34
N GLY A 325 -8.55 -17.86 -0.58
CA GLY A 325 -8.78 -16.42 -0.46
C GLY A 325 -10.07 -16.09 0.29
N ASN A 326 -10.59 -17.03 1.08
CA ASN A 326 -11.92 -16.92 1.67
C ASN A 326 -11.89 -16.37 3.10
N ALA A 327 -12.08 -15.05 3.21
CA ALA A 327 -12.13 -14.36 4.50
C ALA A 327 -13.35 -14.75 5.35
N GLY A 328 -14.48 -15.09 4.72
CA GLY A 328 -15.68 -15.56 5.43
C GLY A 328 -15.43 -16.88 6.14
N ALA A 329 -14.90 -17.87 5.41
CA ALA A 329 -14.54 -19.17 5.97
C ALA A 329 -13.49 -19.04 7.07
N THR A 330 -12.47 -18.19 6.88
CA THR A 330 -11.44 -17.91 7.88
C THR A 330 -12.04 -17.39 9.19
N LYS A 331 -12.97 -16.43 9.14
CA LYS A 331 -13.67 -15.91 10.33
C LYS A 331 -14.47 -16.99 11.06
N VAL A 332 -15.17 -17.84 10.32
CA VAL A 332 -15.98 -18.94 10.91
C VAL A 332 -15.07 -19.95 11.60
N LEU A 333 -13.98 -20.35 10.95
CA LEU A 333 -13.00 -21.29 11.51
C LEU A 333 -12.38 -20.77 12.80
N LEU A 334 -11.97 -19.50 12.83
CA LEU A 334 -11.40 -18.88 14.04
C LEU A 334 -12.43 -18.82 15.18
N LYS A 335 -13.69 -18.49 14.88
CA LYS A 335 -14.79 -18.55 15.88
C LYS A 335 -15.05 -19.96 16.40
N CYS A 336 -14.86 -20.99 15.58
CA CYS A 336 -15.04 -22.39 15.94
C CYS A 336 -13.79 -23.02 16.61
N GLY A 337 -12.79 -22.22 16.99
CA GLY A 337 -11.63 -22.71 17.73
C GLY A 337 -10.49 -23.28 16.86
N ALA A 338 -10.39 -22.87 15.59
CA ALA A 338 -9.21 -23.18 14.78
C ALA A 338 -7.95 -22.52 15.38
N HIS A 339 -6.87 -23.29 15.53
CA HIS A 339 -5.59 -22.81 16.05
C HIS A 339 -4.88 -21.92 15.03
N ILE A 340 -4.64 -20.67 15.43
CA ILE A 340 -4.08 -19.63 14.55
C ILE A 340 -2.57 -19.76 14.34
N GLU A 341 -1.89 -20.47 15.24
CA GLU A 341 -0.43 -20.60 15.28
C GLU A 341 0.07 -21.98 14.84
N THR A 342 -0.81 -22.87 14.37
CA THR A 342 -0.39 -24.18 13.88
C THR A 342 0.42 -24.00 12.60
N PRO A 343 1.68 -24.46 12.53
CA PRO A 343 2.45 -24.35 11.32
C PRO A 343 2.00 -25.40 10.29
N VAL A 344 2.12 -25.07 9.01
CA VAL A 344 2.22 -26.03 7.92
C VAL A 344 3.51 -26.81 8.08
N ILE A 345 3.44 -28.12 7.96
CA ILE A 345 4.58 -29.04 8.05
C ILE A 345 4.78 -29.66 6.67
N THR A 346 5.91 -29.38 6.03
CA THR A 346 6.31 -30.03 4.76
C THR A 346 7.28 -31.19 5.02
N THR A 347 7.55 -32.02 4.01
CA THR A 347 8.53 -33.13 4.14
C THR A 347 9.97 -32.64 4.32
N ARG A 348 10.24 -31.40 3.90
CA ARG A 348 11.51 -30.70 4.17
C ARG A 348 11.57 -30.06 5.55
N ASN A 349 10.55 -30.29 6.39
CA ASN A 349 10.38 -29.69 7.71
C ASN A 349 10.26 -28.15 7.68
N THR A 350 9.85 -27.59 6.54
CA THR A 350 9.61 -26.15 6.45
C THR A 350 8.35 -25.80 7.24
N GLN A 351 8.47 -24.76 8.08
CA GLN A 351 7.39 -24.30 8.96
C GLN A 351 6.93 -22.91 8.52
N PHE A 352 5.71 -22.85 7.98
CA PHE A 352 5.00 -21.61 7.68
C PHE A 352 3.74 -21.51 8.52
N ARG A 353 3.39 -20.31 8.99
CA ARG A 353 2.20 -20.08 9.81
C ARG A 353 1.11 -19.44 8.96
N PRO A 354 -0.16 -19.46 9.39
CA PRO A 354 -1.26 -18.80 8.69
C PRO A 354 -0.96 -17.34 8.31
N ILE A 355 -0.35 -16.58 9.22
CA ILE A 355 0.05 -15.19 8.96
C ILE A 355 1.09 -15.06 7.83
N HIS A 356 2.08 -15.95 7.78
CA HIS A 356 3.09 -15.99 6.72
C HIS A 356 2.45 -16.27 5.36
N MET A 357 1.44 -17.15 5.32
CA MET A 357 0.78 -17.51 4.07
C MET A 357 -0.14 -16.39 3.57
N ALA A 358 -0.91 -15.76 4.46
CA ALA A 358 -1.73 -14.59 4.13
C ALA A 358 -0.86 -13.42 3.64
N ALA A 359 0.29 -13.20 4.29
CA ALA A 359 1.29 -12.20 3.90
C ALA A 359 1.91 -12.48 2.52
N ARG A 360 2.23 -13.73 2.20
CA ARG A 360 2.77 -14.15 0.89
C ARG A 360 1.77 -13.94 -0.24
N LEU A 361 0.52 -14.30 -0.02
CA LEU A 361 -0.56 -14.23 -1.03
C LEU A 361 -1.16 -12.83 -1.20
N GLY A 362 -0.87 -11.88 -0.31
CA GLY A 362 -1.39 -10.51 -0.40
C GLY A 362 -2.84 -10.38 0.08
N LEU A 363 -3.31 -11.28 0.96
CA LEU A 363 -4.72 -11.34 1.37
C LEU A 363 -4.98 -10.44 2.58
N THR A 364 -5.18 -9.15 2.34
CA THR A 364 -5.34 -8.11 3.37
C THR A 364 -6.50 -8.36 4.34
N THR A 365 -7.64 -8.80 3.83
CA THR A 365 -8.84 -9.06 4.63
C THR A 365 -8.65 -10.23 5.59
N ILE A 366 -8.04 -11.31 5.10
CA ILE A 366 -7.71 -12.50 5.91
C ILE A 366 -6.63 -12.14 6.92
N LEU A 367 -5.60 -11.42 6.50
CA LEU A 367 -4.54 -10.95 7.39
C LEU A 367 -5.12 -10.12 8.55
N GLN A 368 -6.05 -9.20 8.28
CA GLN A 368 -6.75 -8.46 9.31
C GLN A 368 -7.56 -9.38 10.25
N CYS A 369 -8.25 -10.39 9.72
CA CYS A 369 -8.98 -11.37 10.56
C CYS A 369 -8.05 -12.15 11.50
N LEU A 370 -6.85 -12.49 11.03
CA LEU A 370 -5.85 -13.18 11.85
C LEU A 370 -5.34 -12.26 12.97
N ILE A 371 -5.06 -11.00 12.64
CA ILE A 371 -4.61 -9.98 13.60
C ILE A 371 -5.68 -9.72 14.65
N ASP A 372 -6.94 -9.54 14.25
CA ASP A 372 -8.08 -9.31 15.15
C ASP A 372 -8.30 -10.49 16.10
N SER A 373 -7.87 -11.69 15.70
CA SER A 373 -7.95 -12.92 16.51
C SER A 373 -6.73 -13.14 17.41
N GLY A 374 -5.77 -12.20 17.43
CA GLY A 374 -4.62 -12.21 18.35
C GLY A 374 -3.44 -13.09 17.91
N CYS A 375 -3.17 -13.21 16.61
CA CYS A 375 -1.98 -13.91 16.14
C CYS A 375 -0.68 -13.18 16.53
N ASP A 376 0.43 -13.94 16.63
CA ASP A 376 1.75 -13.37 16.84
C ASP A 376 2.31 -12.81 15.52
N LEU A 377 2.29 -11.47 15.40
CA LEU A 377 2.78 -10.71 14.25
C LEU A 377 4.28 -10.95 13.98
N ASN A 378 5.04 -11.27 15.03
CA ASN A 378 6.48 -11.38 15.01
C ASN A 378 6.96 -12.82 15.00
N SER A 379 6.02 -13.77 14.84
CA SER A 379 6.34 -15.16 14.63
C SER A 379 7.28 -15.30 13.43
N LYS A 380 8.25 -16.21 13.57
CA LYS A 380 9.28 -16.44 12.55
C LYS A 380 8.99 -17.71 11.78
N ALA A 381 9.12 -17.65 10.47
CA ALA A 381 9.20 -18.83 9.61
C ALA A 381 10.55 -19.53 9.80
N GLU A 382 10.74 -20.67 9.14
CA GLU A 382 11.99 -21.45 9.21
C GLU A 382 13.25 -20.63 8.88
N ALA A 383 13.21 -19.81 7.83
CA ALA A 383 14.33 -18.93 7.45
C ALA A 383 14.56 -17.75 8.44
N GLY A 384 13.78 -17.66 9.51
CA GLY A 384 13.74 -16.52 10.42
C GLY A 384 12.97 -15.32 9.88
N GLU A 385 12.34 -15.44 8.71
CA GLU A 385 11.54 -14.38 8.08
C GLU A 385 10.23 -14.19 8.86
N THR A 386 9.90 -12.94 9.19
CA THR A 386 8.57 -12.59 9.74
C THR A 386 7.56 -12.35 8.61
N ALA A 387 6.27 -12.31 8.94
CA ALA A 387 5.23 -11.95 7.97
C ALA A 387 5.51 -10.62 7.25
N LEU A 388 6.08 -9.66 7.97
CA LEU A 388 6.48 -8.37 7.42
C LEU A 388 7.58 -8.50 6.35
N MET A 389 8.62 -9.29 6.61
CA MET A 389 9.68 -9.56 5.62
C MET A 389 9.14 -10.27 4.38
N ILE A 390 8.21 -11.21 4.57
CA ILE A 390 7.54 -11.92 3.47
C ILE A 390 6.72 -10.93 2.62
N CYS A 391 5.94 -10.03 3.23
CA CYS A 391 5.22 -9.00 2.47
C CYS A 391 6.15 -8.17 1.58
N VAL A 392 7.32 -7.78 2.10
CA VAL A 392 8.30 -7.02 1.31
C VAL A 392 8.87 -7.86 0.17
N LYS A 393 9.29 -9.10 0.46
CA LYS A 393 9.86 -10.03 -0.54
C LYS A 393 8.91 -10.28 -1.71
N TYR A 394 7.60 -10.42 -1.43
CA TYR A 394 6.56 -10.65 -2.43
C TYR A 394 5.84 -9.38 -2.91
N LYS A 395 6.35 -8.18 -2.57
CA LYS A 395 5.84 -6.87 -3.02
C LYS A 395 4.37 -6.60 -2.64
N GLN A 396 3.95 -7.05 -1.47
CA GLN A 396 2.58 -6.90 -0.95
C GLN A 396 2.44 -5.63 -0.10
N GLU A 397 2.29 -4.48 -0.76
CA GLU A 397 2.26 -3.15 -0.11
C GLU A 397 1.07 -2.95 0.86
N GLU A 398 -0.12 -3.42 0.50
CA GLU A 398 -1.30 -3.26 1.34
C GLU A 398 -1.24 -4.13 2.60
N CYS A 399 -0.73 -5.36 2.50
CA CYS A 399 -0.47 -6.20 3.66
C CYS A 399 0.58 -5.59 4.60
N LEU A 400 1.62 -4.95 4.04
CA LEU A 400 2.61 -4.23 4.82
C LEU A 400 1.97 -3.08 5.62
N LYS A 401 1.06 -2.31 5.01
CA LYS A 401 0.31 -1.24 5.71
C LYS A 401 -0.51 -1.80 6.88
N VAL A 402 -1.18 -2.93 6.68
CA VAL A 402 -1.98 -3.61 7.73
C VAL A 402 -1.08 -4.06 8.88
N LEU A 403 0.04 -4.74 8.60
CA LEU A 403 0.99 -5.18 9.63
C LEU A 403 1.62 -4.01 10.39
N ALA A 404 2.00 -2.94 9.69
CA ALA A 404 2.57 -1.75 10.31
C ALA A 404 1.58 -1.07 11.25
N ARG A 405 0.30 -0.97 10.86
CA ARG A 405 -0.78 -0.43 11.70
C ARG A 405 -1.06 -1.31 12.92
N ALA A 406 -0.90 -2.62 12.79
CA ALA A 406 -1.07 -3.58 13.87
C ALA A 406 0.12 -3.61 14.86
N GLY A 407 1.24 -2.95 14.54
CA GLY A 407 2.41 -2.88 15.40
C GLY A 407 3.42 -4.01 15.22
N ALA A 408 3.50 -4.59 14.02
CA ALA A 408 4.56 -5.54 13.66
C ALA A 408 5.95 -4.90 13.76
N ASP A 409 6.92 -5.65 14.27
CA ASP A 409 8.26 -5.16 14.61
C ASP A 409 9.19 -5.13 13.38
N PHE A 410 9.66 -3.94 13.03
CA PHE A 410 10.57 -3.70 11.91
C PHE A 410 12.06 -3.90 12.26
N GLY A 411 12.39 -4.04 13.55
CA GLY A 411 13.76 -4.24 14.04
C GLY A 411 14.24 -5.70 13.97
N LEU A 412 13.36 -6.63 13.62
CA LEU A 412 13.70 -8.05 13.50
C LEU A 412 14.53 -8.34 12.25
N VAL A 413 15.36 -9.38 12.33
CA VAL A 413 16.18 -9.89 11.22
C VAL A 413 15.98 -11.39 11.04
N ASN A 414 16.12 -11.85 9.80
CA ASN A 414 16.11 -13.27 9.45
C ASN A 414 17.44 -13.96 9.82
N ILE A 415 17.56 -15.26 9.57
CA ILE A 415 18.81 -16.01 9.86
C ILE A 415 20.00 -15.46 9.08
N GLY A 416 19.76 -14.91 7.88
CA GLY A 416 20.76 -14.24 7.06
C GLY A 416 21.12 -12.82 7.52
N GLY A 417 20.59 -12.34 8.64
CA GLY A 417 20.84 -10.99 9.15
C GLY A 417 20.15 -9.87 8.36
N GLN A 418 19.24 -10.21 7.45
CA GLN A 418 18.52 -9.23 6.63
C GLN A 418 17.27 -8.74 7.37
N SER A 419 17.11 -7.42 7.42
CA SER A 419 15.88 -6.77 7.88
C SER A 419 14.91 -6.53 6.71
N ALA A 420 13.68 -6.14 7.02
CA ALA A 420 12.70 -5.76 6.01
C ALA A 420 13.20 -4.66 5.06
N SER A 421 13.91 -3.66 5.58
CA SER A 421 14.49 -2.59 4.75
C SER A 421 15.63 -3.09 3.86
N SER A 422 16.44 -4.04 4.35
CA SER A 422 17.49 -4.69 3.54
C SER A 422 16.87 -5.50 2.40
N ILE A 423 15.84 -6.29 2.69
CA ILE A 423 15.11 -7.08 1.68
C ILE A 423 14.49 -6.15 0.64
N ALA A 424 13.89 -5.02 1.07
CA ALA A 424 13.33 -3.99 0.18
C ALA A 424 14.36 -3.43 -0.82
N GLY A 425 15.62 -3.27 -0.38
CA GLY A 425 16.73 -2.87 -1.25
C GLY A 425 17.09 -3.97 -2.27
N SER A 426 17.21 -5.22 -1.81
CA SER A 426 17.61 -6.34 -2.66
C SER A 426 16.55 -6.77 -3.69
N CYS A 427 15.25 -6.64 -3.38
CA CYS A 427 14.14 -6.98 -4.31
C CYS A 427 13.87 -5.89 -5.37
N GLY A 428 14.53 -4.73 -5.29
CA GLY A 428 14.19 -3.55 -6.10
C GLY A 428 12.84 -2.92 -5.76
N CYS A 429 12.26 -3.22 -4.59
CA CYS A 429 10.94 -2.80 -4.15
C CYS A 429 10.97 -1.70 -3.06
N TYR A 430 12.12 -1.03 -2.91
CA TYR A 430 12.35 -0.01 -1.89
C TYR A 430 11.39 1.18 -1.97
N PHE A 431 11.04 1.63 -3.18
CA PHE A 431 10.13 2.78 -3.35
C PHE A 431 8.71 2.47 -2.84
N GLY A 432 8.16 1.31 -3.20
CA GLY A 432 6.84 0.86 -2.73
C GLY A 432 6.81 0.63 -1.22
N PHE A 433 7.85 -0.01 -0.68
CA PHE A 433 8.06 -0.15 0.77
C PHE A 433 8.11 1.22 1.48
N GLN A 434 8.84 2.18 0.91
CA GLN A 434 8.99 3.51 1.48
C GLN A 434 7.67 4.29 1.47
N GLN A 435 6.93 4.31 0.37
CA GLN A 435 5.63 4.99 0.30
C GLN A 435 4.62 4.36 1.27
N ALA A 436 4.50 3.03 1.28
CA ALA A 436 3.59 2.34 2.17
C ALA A 436 3.84 2.65 3.65
N LEU A 437 5.12 2.74 4.06
CA LEU A 437 5.47 3.05 5.43
C LEU A 437 5.28 4.53 5.77
N LEU A 438 5.61 5.44 4.86
CA LEU A 438 5.35 6.87 5.02
C LEU A 438 3.86 7.16 5.16
N ASP A 439 3.00 6.48 4.39
CA ASP A 439 1.55 6.61 4.50
C ASP A 439 1.03 6.18 5.88
N VAL A 440 1.60 5.13 6.47
CA VAL A 440 1.24 4.69 7.83
C VAL A 440 1.68 5.73 8.87
N ILE A 441 2.87 6.29 8.72
CA ILE A 441 3.42 7.31 9.63
C ILE A 441 2.64 8.62 9.55
N ARG A 442 2.27 9.07 8.34
CA ARG A 442 1.45 10.27 8.11
C ARG A 442 0.07 10.16 8.77
N ASN A 443 -0.47 8.94 8.87
CA ASN A 443 -1.72 8.66 9.58
C ASN A 443 -1.54 8.59 11.11
N GLY A 444 -0.36 8.90 11.65
CA GLY A 444 -0.10 8.98 13.08
C GLY A 444 0.17 7.63 13.76
N LYS A 445 0.54 6.59 13.01
CA LYS A 445 0.99 5.31 13.59
C LYS A 445 2.48 5.14 13.39
N VAL A 446 3.22 4.97 14.49
CA VAL A 446 4.68 4.79 14.45
C VAL A 446 5.01 3.31 14.41
N PRO A 447 5.78 2.86 13.41
CA PRO A 447 6.26 1.48 13.36
C PRO A 447 7.04 1.12 14.62
N THR A 448 6.74 -0.05 15.19
CA THR A 448 7.47 -0.57 16.35
C THR A 448 8.82 -1.12 15.89
N SER A 449 9.83 -0.98 16.74
CA SER A 449 11.17 -1.52 16.49
C SER A 449 11.82 -1.95 17.79
N SER A 450 12.07 -3.25 17.96
CA SER A 450 12.86 -3.78 19.09
C SER A 450 14.34 -3.43 18.97
N ASN A 451 14.85 -3.36 17.75
CA ASN A 451 16.22 -2.98 17.46
C ASN A 451 16.30 -1.73 16.58
N ILE A 452 16.52 -0.60 17.23
CA ILE A 452 16.58 0.71 16.60
C ILE A 452 17.84 0.86 15.71
N SER A 453 18.86 0.03 15.95
CA SER A 453 20.06 -0.03 15.12
C SER A 453 19.73 -0.60 13.73
N VAL A 454 18.83 -1.58 13.68
CA VAL A 454 18.33 -2.20 12.45
C VAL A 454 17.30 -1.31 11.76
N PHE A 455 16.34 -0.80 12.54
CA PHE A 455 15.29 0.07 12.01
C PHE A 455 14.92 1.18 12.99
N SER A 456 15.22 2.43 12.61
CA SER A 456 14.76 3.62 13.32
C SER A 456 13.71 4.34 12.48
N PRO A 457 12.45 4.45 12.94
CA PRO A 457 11.41 5.20 12.23
C PRO A 457 11.82 6.64 11.93
N LEU A 458 12.47 7.30 12.90
CA LEU A 458 12.93 8.68 12.75
C LEU A 458 13.99 8.82 11.65
N LEU A 459 15.03 7.97 11.68
CA LEU A 459 16.10 8.01 10.67
C LEU A 459 15.58 7.59 9.28
N PHE A 460 14.59 6.70 9.24
CA PHE A 460 13.95 6.28 8.00
C PHE A 460 13.23 7.46 7.33
N VAL A 461 12.37 8.17 8.06
CA VAL A 461 11.67 9.34 7.52
C VAL A 461 12.66 10.47 7.19
N ALA A 462 13.66 10.70 8.03
CA ALA A 462 14.71 11.69 7.78
C ALA A 462 15.46 11.43 6.46
N ARG A 463 15.75 10.15 6.14
CA ARG A 463 16.40 9.77 4.87
C ARG A 463 15.52 10.03 3.66
N SER A 464 14.21 9.84 3.81
CA SER A 464 13.24 10.12 2.74
C SER A 464 12.98 11.60 2.49
N GLY A 465 13.27 12.47 3.48
CA GLY A 465 12.97 13.89 3.41
C GLY A 465 11.49 14.24 3.61
N ASP A 466 10.65 13.31 4.05
CA ASP A 466 9.20 13.54 4.20
C ASP A 466 8.88 14.41 5.42
N VAL A 467 8.60 15.69 5.15
CA VAL A 467 8.28 16.68 6.19
C VAL A 467 6.98 16.36 6.93
N LEU A 468 5.98 15.80 6.23
CA LEU A 468 4.70 15.43 6.86
C LEU A 468 4.86 14.26 7.82
N GLY A 469 5.59 13.22 7.42
CA GLY A 469 5.94 12.11 8.29
C GLY A 469 6.73 12.55 9.52
N LEU A 470 7.70 13.47 9.36
CA LEU A 470 8.46 14.01 10.50
C LEU A 470 7.57 14.81 11.45
N LYS A 471 6.65 15.64 10.93
CA LYS A 471 5.67 16.35 11.76
C LYS A 471 4.80 15.38 12.57
N ALA A 472 4.32 14.31 11.93
CA ALA A 472 3.51 13.30 12.58
C ALA A 472 4.28 12.59 13.71
N LEU A 473 5.56 12.27 13.48
CA LEU A 473 6.46 11.67 14.47
C LEU A 473 6.69 12.62 15.66
N ILE A 474 7.12 13.85 15.40
CA ILE A 474 7.44 14.84 16.44
C ILE A 474 6.22 15.19 17.29
N GLY A 475 5.03 15.24 16.67
CA GLY A 475 3.77 15.53 17.36
C GLY A 475 3.36 14.51 18.44
N GLN A 476 3.96 13.31 18.47
CA GLN A 476 3.66 12.29 19.48
C GLN A 476 4.40 12.47 20.81
N GLY A 477 5.41 13.35 20.89
CA GLY A 477 6.07 13.74 22.14
C GLY A 477 7.11 12.77 22.71
N ASP A 478 7.02 11.46 22.41
CA ASP A 478 7.90 10.42 22.98
C ASP A 478 9.18 10.13 22.18
N ILE A 479 9.47 10.90 21.13
CA ILE A 479 10.59 10.60 20.23
C ILE A 479 11.83 11.40 20.61
N ASP A 480 12.89 10.68 20.97
CA ASP A 480 14.25 11.21 21.09
C ASP A 480 14.82 11.56 19.70
N LEU A 481 14.94 12.85 19.42
CA LEU A 481 15.44 13.39 18.15
C LEU A 481 16.95 13.17 17.96
N ASP A 482 17.67 12.97 19.06
CA ASP A 482 19.12 12.96 19.12
C ASP A 482 19.69 11.53 19.05
N LYS A 483 18.81 10.54 18.91
CA LYS A 483 19.20 9.14 18.78
C LYS A 483 20.02 8.89 17.52
N GLN A 484 21.17 8.24 17.71
CA GLN A 484 22.12 7.92 16.63
C GLN A 484 22.07 6.45 16.20
N ASP A 485 22.31 6.17 14.91
CA ASP A 485 22.51 4.81 14.39
C ASP A 485 23.87 4.21 14.80
N GLU A 486 24.17 2.98 14.38
CA GLU A 486 25.44 2.31 14.66
C GLU A 486 26.67 3.05 14.11
N ARG A 487 26.49 3.93 13.12
CA ARG A 487 27.56 4.76 12.56
C ARG A 487 27.63 6.14 13.23
N GLY A 488 26.74 6.42 14.18
CA GLY A 488 26.65 7.70 14.87
C GLY A 488 25.81 8.75 14.14
N PHE A 489 24.97 8.38 13.16
CA PHE A 489 24.14 9.37 12.46
C PHE A 489 22.83 9.64 13.21
N SER A 490 22.59 10.90 13.59
CA SER A 490 21.29 11.39 14.05
C SER A 490 20.38 11.79 12.88
N ALA A 491 19.10 12.05 13.14
CA ALA A 491 18.14 12.44 12.10
C ALA A 491 18.56 13.73 11.37
N VAL A 492 19.10 14.70 12.12
CA VAL A 492 19.60 15.95 11.58
C VAL A 492 20.82 15.74 10.69
N MET A 493 21.72 14.83 11.05
CA MET A 493 22.86 14.48 10.19
C MET A 493 22.43 13.81 8.90
N VAL A 494 21.44 12.91 8.95
CA VAL A 494 20.91 12.22 7.77
C VAL A 494 20.27 13.24 6.82
N THR A 495 19.39 14.11 7.31
CA THR A 495 18.78 15.17 6.46
C THR A 495 19.81 16.10 5.84
N ALA A 496 20.87 16.47 6.58
CA ALA A 496 21.97 17.28 6.07
C ALA A 496 22.79 16.58 4.98
N LYS A 497 23.09 15.29 5.17
CA LYS A 497 23.84 14.47 4.20
C LYS A 497 23.06 14.25 2.91
N GLU A 498 21.77 13.93 3.01
CA GLU A 498 20.90 13.68 1.84
C GLU A 498 20.42 14.97 1.15
N GLY A 499 20.61 16.14 1.77
CA GLY A 499 20.30 17.45 1.18
C GLY A 499 18.86 17.94 1.41
N HIS A 500 18.12 17.34 2.35
CA HIS A 500 16.71 17.65 2.66
C HIS A 500 16.57 18.85 3.60
N VAL A 501 16.58 20.07 3.04
CA VAL A 501 16.58 21.33 3.80
C VAL A 501 15.33 21.52 4.66
N ASP A 502 14.14 21.25 4.14
CA ASP A 502 12.88 21.49 4.88
C ASP A 502 12.73 20.52 6.06
N ALA A 503 13.12 19.26 5.88
CA ALA A 503 13.17 18.25 6.92
C ALA A 503 14.20 18.64 8.01
N PHE A 504 15.37 19.13 7.59
CA PHE A 504 16.38 19.65 8.51
C PHE A 504 15.87 20.86 9.30
N ARG A 505 15.22 21.83 8.65
CA ARG A 505 14.59 22.99 9.32
C ARG A 505 13.61 22.52 10.39
N LEU A 506 12.75 21.58 10.06
CA LEU A 506 11.78 21.05 11.01
C LEU A 506 12.45 20.45 12.26
N LEU A 507 13.47 19.60 12.07
CA LEU A 507 14.17 18.93 13.18
C LEU A 507 14.91 19.93 14.08
N VAL A 508 15.60 20.91 13.49
CA VAL A 508 16.31 21.96 14.25
C VAL A 508 15.33 22.79 15.07
N TYR A 509 14.20 23.18 14.50
CA TYR A 509 13.18 23.95 15.23
C TYR A 509 12.43 23.12 16.28
N ALA A 510 12.42 21.79 16.14
CA ALA A 510 11.93 20.85 17.15
C ALA A 510 12.93 20.61 18.30
N GLY A 511 14.17 21.14 18.18
CA GLY A 511 15.17 21.11 19.25
C GLY A 511 16.25 20.04 19.11
N ALA A 512 16.39 19.41 17.95
CA ALA A 512 17.42 18.40 17.71
C ALA A 512 18.85 19.00 17.79
N ASP A 513 19.77 18.26 18.39
CA ASP A 513 21.15 18.67 18.63
C ASP A 513 22.02 18.53 17.37
N VAL A 514 22.37 19.69 16.80
CA VAL A 514 23.26 19.81 15.64
C VAL A 514 24.74 19.57 15.98
N LYS A 515 25.11 19.53 17.27
CA LYS A 515 26.50 19.40 17.74
C LYS A 515 26.96 17.96 17.84
N LEU A 516 26.03 17.00 17.80
CA LEU A 516 26.38 15.59 17.81
C LEU A 516 27.38 15.30 16.69
N CYS A 517 28.25 14.32 16.92
CA CYS A 517 29.22 13.85 15.94
C CYS A 517 28.95 12.37 15.63
N ASN A 518 29.11 11.99 14.37
CA ASN A 518 29.14 10.59 13.98
C ASN A 518 30.50 9.94 14.37
N LYS A 519 30.66 8.64 14.12
CA LYS A 519 31.92 7.93 14.42
C LYS A 519 33.15 8.47 13.67
N SER A 520 32.95 9.21 12.57
CA SER A 520 33.99 9.88 11.81
C SER A 520 34.31 11.29 12.35
N GLY A 521 33.64 11.74 13.41
CA GLY A 521 33.78 13.10 13.96
C GLY A 521 33.04 14.19 13.19
N GLU A 522 32.15 13.80 12.26
CA GLU A 522 31.40 14.75 11.44
C GLU A 522 30.08 15.15 12.14
N THR A 523 29.81 16.46 12.16
CA THR A 523 28.54 17.05 12.59
C THR A 523 27.57 17.20 11.42
N ALA A 524 26.31 17.52 11.69
CA ALA A 524 25.34 17.79 10.63
C ALA A 524 25.79 18.95 9.71
N ILE A 525 26.49 19.95 10.26
CA ILE A 525 26.98 21.10 9.50
C ILE A 525 28.16 20.71 8.60
N THR A 526 29.04 19.81 9.04
CA THR A 526 30.14 19.35 8.17
C THR A 526 29.62 18.48 7.04
N LEU A 527 28.59 17.67 7.30
CA LEU A 527 27.91 16.86 6.29
C LEU A 527 27.16 17.73 5.27
N SER A 528 26.51 18.81 5.71
CA SER A 528 25.79 19.72 4.79
C SER A 528 26.72 20.44 3.81
N LYS A 529 28.01 20.59 4.12
CA LYS A 529 29.01 21.16 3.18
C LYS A 529 29.24 20.28 1.95
N GLN A 530 29.02 18.97 2.06
CA GLN A 530 29.14 18.02 0.96
C GLN A 530 27.85 17.98 0.10
N SER A 531 26.75 18.54 0.60
CA SER A 531 25.48 18.63 -0.13
C SER A 531 25.47 19.78 -1.14
N GLN A 532 24.68 19.64 -2.22
CA GLN A 532 24.49 20.71 -3.21
C GLN A 532 23.78 21.94 -2.62
N ASN A 533 23.01 21.76 -1.53
CA ASN A 533 22.15 22.78 -0.93
C ASN A 533 22.80 23.52 0.25
N ARG A 534 24.14 23.55 0.31
CA ARG A 534 24.92 24.12 1.42
C ARG A 534 24.40 25.49 1.89
N ASP A 535 24.15 26.41 0.97
CA ASP A 535 23.76 27.79 1.29
C ASP A 535 22.40 27.85 2.01
N LEU A 536 21.49 26.94 1.68
CA LEU A 536 20.17 26.85 2.32
C LEU A 536 20.27 26.30 3.75
N PHE A 537 21.14 25.31 4.00
CA PHE A 537 21.40 24.82 5.36
C PHE A 537 22.04 25.92 6.23
N GLU A 538 23.03 26.64 5.70
CA GLU A 538 23.64 27.78 6.40
C GLU A 538 22.60 28.87 6.69
N LYS A 539 21.68 29.13 5.76
CA LYS A 539 20.57 30.07 5.96
C LYS A 539 19.61 29.64 7.07
N VAL A 540 19.17 28.38 7.08
CA VAL A 540 18.29 27.85 8.12
C VAL A 540 18.93 27.96 9.51
N MET A 541 20.22 27.61 9.61
CA MET A 541 20.96 27.71 10.87
C MET A 541 21.15 29.17 11.33
N LEU A 542 21.35 30.09 10.39
CA LEU A 542 21.43 31.52 10.69
C LEU A 542 20.09 32.06 11.21
N GLU A 543 18.98 31.76 10.52
CA GLU A 543 17.63 32.13 10.96
C GLU A 543 17.33 31.59 12.36
N PHE A 544 17.65 30.32 12.61
CA PHE A 544 17.45 29.71 13.93
C PHE A 544 18.27 30.39 15.03
N ALA A 545 19.55 30.71 14.77
CA ALA A 545 20.40 31.44 15.70
C ALA A 545 19.86 32.85 15.99
N LEU A 546 19.33 33.54 14.97
CA LEU A 546 18.71 34.85 15.11
C LEU A 546 17.42 34.80 15.94
N GLU A 547 16.61 33.76 15.84
CA GLU A 547 15.35 33.66 16.57
C GLU A 547 15.51 33.12 18.01
N LYS A 548 16.22 32.00 18.20
CA LYS A 548 16.28 31.26 19.48
C LYS A 548 17.55 31.50 20.30
N GLY A 549 18.57 32.14 19.72
CA GLY A 549 19.85 32.43 20.37
C GLY A 549 20.80 31.22 20.46
N ASN A 550 22.06 31.48 20.84
CA ASN A 550 23.20 30.57 20.63
C ASN A 550 23.28 29.31 21.53
N ARG A 551 22.18 28.87 22.16
CA ARG A 551 22.24 27.77 23.14
C ARG A 551 22.52 26.39 22.50
N ILE A 552 22.07 26.19 21.27
CA ILE A 552 22.09 24.88 20.58
C ILE A 552 23.25 24.77 19.57
N ALA A 553 24.02 25.83 19.33
CA ALA A 553 24.95 25.89 18.19
C ALA A 553 26.43 26.05 18.60
N GLY A 554 26.97 25.09 19.36
CA GLY A 554 28.41 25.01 19.60
C GLY A 554 29.06 24.43 18.34
N GLY A 555 29.85 25.24 17.64
CA GLY A 555 30.50 24.86 16.37
C GLY A 555 29.91 25.52 15.12
N PHE A 556 28.70 26.11 15.18
CA PHE A 556 28.20 26.94 14.08
C PHE A 556 28.57 28.40 14.29
N TYR A 557 29.46 28.90 13.45
CA TYR A 557 29.94 30.27 13.50
C TYR A 557 28.93 31.22 12.81
N ALA A 558 27.77 31.45 13.44
CA ALA A 558 26.68 32.24 12.85
C ALA A 558 27.13 33.62 12.34
N LEU A 559 27.97 34.32 13.12
CA LEU A 559 28.52 35.63 12.74
C LEU A 559 29.47 35.53 11.52
N HIS A 560 30.21 34.42 11.39
CA HIS A 560 31.08 34.16 10.25
C HIS A 560 30.27 33.85 8.99
N CYS A 561 29.20 33.06 9.10
CA CYS A 561 28.28 32.79 8.00
C CYS A 561 27.58 34.08 7.53
N ALA A 562 27.07 34.90 8.44
CA ALA A 562 26.47 36.19 8.10
C ALA A 562 27.47 37.10 7.38
N ALA A 563 28.72 37.16 7.88
CA ALA A 563 29.79 37.94 7.27
C ALA A 563 30.19 37.47 5.87
N ARG A 564 30.30 36.15 5.67
CA ARG A 564 30.59 35.54 4.36
C ARG A 564 29.46 35.74 3.34
N ARG A 565 28.21 35.78 3.80
CA ARG A 565 27.03 35.96 2.92
C ARG A 565 26.72 37.42 2.60
N GLY A 566 27.36 38.37 3.28
CA GLY A 566 27.06 39.80 3.11
C GLY A 566 25.76 40.24 3.79
N ASP A 567 25.22 39.44 4.72
CA ASP A 567 23.98 39.74 5.43
C ASP A 567 24.22 40.75 6.56
N PHE A 568 24.20 42.03 6.20
CA PHE A 568 24.54 43.14 7.09
C PHE A 568 23.60 43.27 8.29
N ASP A 569 22.30 43.00 8.08
CA ASP A 569 21.31 43.08 9.15
C ASP A 569 21.46 41.92 10.14
N ALA A 570 21.76 40.70 9.65
CA ALA A 570 22.11 39.59 10.52
C ALA A 570 23.39 39.86 11.33
N VAL A 571 24.43 40.45 10.72
CA VAL A 571 25.67 40.83 11.43
C VAL A 571 25.39 41.84 12.54
N LYS A 572 24.58 42.88 12.27
CA LYS A 572 24.16 43.86 13.29
C LYS A 572 23.42 43.18 14.44
N LEU A 573 22.44 42.34 14.13
CA LEU A 573 21.61 41.68 15.14
C LEU A 573 22.43 40.70 15.99
N LEU A 574 23.27 39.87 15.38
CA LEU A 574 24.17 38.95 16.09
C LEU A 574 25.17 39.70 16.98
N THR A 575 25.76 40.78 16.48
CA THR A 575 26.69 41.61 17.27
C THR A 575 25.97 42.26 18.46
N SER A 576 24.74 42.75 18.27
CA SER A 576 23.92 43.31 19.37
C SER A 576 23.53 42.26 20.41
N LYS A 577 23.45 40.98 20.03
CA LYS A 577 23.20 39.84 20.92
C LYS A 577 24.45 39.36 21.66
N GLY A 578 25.59 40.05 21.53
CA GLY A 578 26.82 39.77 22.27
C GLY A 578 27.69 38.67 21.67
N TYR A 579 27.53 38.33 20.38
CA TYR A 579 28.46 37.42 19.71
C TYR A 579 29.86 38.06 19.63
N ASP A 580 30.89 37.29 19.93
CA ASP A 580 32.27 37.76 19.86
C ASP A 580 32.69 38.00 18.40
N VAL A 581 32.94 39.27 18.07
CA VAL A 581 33.40 39.73 16.75
C VAL A 581 34.82 39.28 16.41
N ASN A 582 35.58 38.81 17.41
CA ASN A 582 36.97 38.34 17.27
C ASN A 582 37.10 36.82 17.36
N ALA A 583 36.01 36.09 17.55
CA ALA A 583 36.05 34.63 17.51
C ALA A 583 36.59 34.17 16.15
N SER A 584 37.44 33.16 16.17
CA SER A 584 37.96 32.52 14.96
C SER A 584 37.26 31.20 14.70
N ASP A 585 37.01 30.87 13.43
CA ASP A 585 36.53 29.56 13.03
C ASP A 585 37.63 28.48 13.08
N GLY A 586 37.29 27.23 12.69
CA GLY A 586 38.23 26.11 12.72
C GLY A 586 39.45 26.26 11.81
N ASP A 587 39.40 27.16 10.83
CA ASP A 587 40.50 27.49 9.92
C ASP A 587 41.22 28.80 10.34
N GLY A 588 40.85 29.36 11.48
CA GLY A 588 41.39 30.61 12.02
C GLY A 588 40.82 31.87 11.38
N TYR A 589 39.77 31.80 10.56
CA TYR A 589 39.16 33.00 9.99
C TYR A 589 38.27 33.70 11.01
N THR A 590 38.33 35.02 11.07
CA THR A 590 37.39 35.86 11.83
C THR A 590 36.25 36.35 10.92
N PRO A 591 35.13 36.87 11.49
CA PRO A 591 34.07 37.49 10.69
C PRO A 591 34.60 38.63 9.80
N LEU A 592 35.55 39.43 10.31
CA LEU A 592 36.19 40.51 9.55
C LEU A 592 36.99 39.97 8.36
N MET A 593 37.75 38.89 8.54
CA MET A 593 38.51 38.26 7.46
C MET A 593 37.60 37.72 6.36
N LEU A 594 36.47 37.12 6.72
CA LEU A 594 35.50 36.62 5.73
C LEU A 594 34.82 37.76 4.98
N ALA A 595 34.38 38.80 5.67
CA ALA A 595 33.83 40.00 5.03
C ALA A 595 34.85 40.66 4.08
N ALA A 596 36.12 40.74 4.50
CA ALA A 596 37.21 41.29 3.69
C ALA A 596 37.51 40.42 2.46
N ARG A 597 37.55 39.09 2.63
CA ARG A 597 37.78 38.13 1.55
C ARG A 597 36.69 38.17 0.48
N GLU A 598 35.42 38.34 0.87
CA GLU A 598 34.30 38.40 -0.07
C GLU A 598 34.06 39.83 -0.62
N GLY A 599 34.69 40.85 -0.03
CA GLY A 599 34.67 42.23 -0.51
C GLY A 599 33.53 43.10 0.05
N TYR A 600 33.03 42.81 1.25
CA TYR A 600 31.96 43.59 1.88
C TYR A 600 32.50 44.76 2.70
N GLY A 601 32.93 45.84 2.03
CA GLY A 601 33.58 47.01 2.65
C GLY A 601 32.80 47.63 3.82
N SER A 602 31.52 47.99 3.63
CA SER A 602 30.69 48.59 4.68
C SER A 602 30.48 47.66 5.89
N MET A 603 30.51 46.35 5.66
CA MET A 603 30.44 45.35 6.73
C MET A 603 31.74 45.29 7.52
N CYS A 604 32.89 45.36 6.85
CA CYS A 604 34.19 45.47 7.50
C CYS A 604 34.25 46.74 8.37
N GLU A 605 33.79 47.90 7.88
CA GLU A 605 33.72 49.13 8.67
C GLU A 605 32.89 48.96 9.93
N PHE A 606 31.71 48.35 9.81
CA PHE A 606 30.84 48.06 10.94
C PHE A 606 31.51 47.13 11.96
N LEU A 607 32.07 45.99 11.53
CA LEU A 607 32.76 45.05 12.42
C LEU A 607 33.96 45.71 13.14
N ILE A 608 34.73 46.56 12.47
CA ILE A 608 35.84 47.33 13.07
C ILE A 608 35.32 48.32 14.13
N SER A 609 34.18 48.97 13.85
CA SER A 609 33.51 49.86 14.80
C SER A 609 33.02 49.12 16.05
N CYS A 610 32.63 47.85 15.90
CA CYS A 610 32.25 46.95 16.98
C CYS A 610 33.44 46.30 17.71
N GLY A 611 34.68 46.67 17.38
CA GLY A 611 35.87 46.20 18.10
C GLY A 611 36.59 45.01 17.47
N ALA A 612 36.33 44.69 16.20
CA ALA A 612 37.11 43.66 15.49
C ALA A 612 38.61 44.02 15.44
N LYS A 613 39.44 43.03 15.75
CA LYS A 613 40.91 43.05 15.67
C LYS A 613 41.33 42.76 14.24
N PHE A 614 42.25 43.56 13.73
CA PHE A 614 42.70 43.52 12.33
C PHE A 614 44.04 42.79 12.16
N ASP A 615 44.78 42.60 13.25
CA ASP A 615 46.09 41.97 13.36
C ASP A 615 46.02 40.45 13.56
N LEU A 616 44.81 39.90 13.70
CA LEU A 616 44.61 38.46 13.75
C LEU A 616 45.03 37.84 12.41
N ILE A 617 45.56 36.62 12.50
CA ILE A 617 45.98 35.81 11.35
C ILE A 617 45.23 34.49 11.35
N ASN A 618 44.86 34.01 10.17
CA ASN A 618 44.28 32.68 10.00
C ASN A 618 45.38 31.59 9.97
N ALA A 619 44.98 30.32 9.82
CA ALA A 619 45.93 29.20 9.73
C ALA A 619 46.92 29.28 8.55
N ARG A 620 46.65 30.14 7.55
CA ARG A 620 47.52 30.40 6.40
C ARG A 620 48.42 31.62 6.58
N GLY A 621 48.38 32.28 7.74
CA GLY A 621 49.13 33.50 8.02
C GLY A 621 48.54 34.76 7.35
N GLU A 622 47.29 34.71 6.89
CA GLU A 622 46.64 35.83 6.21
C GLU A 622 45.87 36.70 7.22
N THR A 623 45.99 38.01 7.08
CA THR A 623 45.18 39.02 7.80
C THR A 623 43.96 39.41 6.96
N ALA A 624 43.00 40.12 7.58
CA ALA A 624 41.86 40.68 6.84
C ALA A 624 42.32 41.61 5.70
N LEU A 625 43.42 42.37 5.89
CA LEU A 625 43.98 43.25 4.87
C LEU A 625 44.55 42.46 3.69
N SER A 626 45.34 41.40 3.96
CA SER A 626 45.90 40.58 2.88
C SER A 626 44.82 39.84 2.09
N LEU A 627 43.74 39.42 2.75
CA LEU A 627 42.58 38.82 2.09
C LEU A 627 41.82 39.80 1.18
N ALA A 628 41.64 41.05 1.63
CA ALA A 628 41.03 42.10 0.79
C ALA A 628 41.89 42.40 -0.45
N LYS A 629 43.22 42.45 -0.29
CA LYS A 629 44.17 42.71 -1.38
C LYS A 629 44.18 41.60 -2.45
N ASN A 630 44.01 40.34 -2.02
CA ASN A 630 44.01 39.18 -2.91
C ASN A 630 42.68 39.00 -3.65
N ASN A 631 41.59 39.60 -3.16
CA ASN A 631 40.30 39.58 -3.83
C ASN A 631 40.31 40.62 -4.97
N GLY A 632 40.67 40.20 -6.19
CA GLY A 632 40.77 41.07 -7.39
C GLY A 632 39.47 41.80 -7.80
N ARG A 633 38.39 41.69 -7.02
CA ARG A 633 37.15 42.46 -7.12
C ARG A 633 37.21 43.64 -6.13
N GLN A 634 37.69 44.76 -6.64
CA GLN A 634 37.62 46.14 -6.09
C GLN A 634 38.61 46.49 -4.95
N ASN A 635 39.58 47.35 -5.31
CA ASN A 635 40.46 48.10 -4.40
C ASN A 635 39.72 48.92 -3.33
N ASP A 636 38.40 49.08 -3.46
CA ASP A 636 37.57 49.85 -2.54
C ASP A 636 37.50 49.20 -1.16
N THR A 637 37.51 47.87 -1.06
CA THR A 637 37.38 47.16 0.21
C THR A 637 38.64 47.28 1.07
N GLU A 638 39.81 47.07 0.46
CA GLU A 638 41.11 47.36 1.06
C GLU A 638 41.18 48.83 1.49
N ASN A 639 40.76 49.76 0.62
CA ASN A 639 40.76 51.18 0.93
C ASN A 639 39.83 51.54 2.09
N LEU A 640 38.64 50.94 2.18
CA LEU A 640 37.67 51.16 3.25
C LEU A 640 38.18 50.58 4.58
N ILE A 641 38.79 49.39 4.55
CA ILE A 641 39.45 48.80 5.74
C ILE A 641 40.58 49.73 6.20
N LEU A 642 41.49 50.14 5.31
CA LEU A 642 42.57 51.07 5.64
C LEU A 642 42.05 52.42 6.13
N ASN A 643 40.96 52.93 5.57
CA ASN A 643 40.31 54.17 6.02
C ASN A 643 39.74 54.01 7.44
N ALA A 644 39.03 52.92 7.71
CA ALA A 644 38.46 52.63 9.03
C ALA A 644 39.55 52.45 10.09
N LEU A 645 40.64 51.74 9.75
CA LEU A 645 41.81 51.55 10.61
C LEU A 645 42.50 52.89 10.90
N ALA A 646 42.79 53.67 9.86
CA ALA A 646 43.43 54.98 10.00
C ALA A 646 42.57 55.95 10.82
N ARG A 647 41.24 55.91 10.65
CA ARG A 647 40.29 56.71 11.42
C ARG A 647 40.30 56.30 12.90
N LYS A 648 40.22 55.00 13.20
CA LYS A 648 40.29 54.47 14.57
C LYS A 648 41.61 54.84 15.24
N LEU A 649 42.74 54.68 14.54
CA LEU A 649 44.07 55.04 15.02
C LEU A 649 44.13 56.50 15.50
N VAL A 650 43.70 57.39 14.62
CA VAL A 650 43.80 58.83 14.83
C VAL A 650 42.80 59.32 15.89
N LEU A 651 41.62 58.70 15.99
CA LEU A 651 40.60 59.02 16.99
C LEU A 651 40.87 58.41 18.37
N CYS A 652 41.44 57.20 18.49
CA CYS A 652 41.82 56.62 19.77
C CYS A 652 43.10 57.27 20.33
N GLY A 653 43.97 57.72 19.43
CA GLY A 653 45.24 58.34 19.75
C GLY A 653 46.33 57.31 20.06
N SER A 654 47.57 57.65 19.71
CA SER A 654 48.73 56.78 19.94
C SER A 654 49.98 57.61 20.26
N PRO A 655 50.94 57.07 21.04
CA PRO A 655 52.19 57.75 21.34
C PRO A 655 53.03 57.92 20.08
N VAL A 656 53.36 59.17 19.75
CA VAL A 656 54.28 59.53 18.67
C VAL A 656 55.33 60.50 19.19
N ARG A 657 56.53 60.47 18.61
CA ARG A 657 57.60 61.41 18.97
C ARG A 657 57.45 62.70 18.19
N LYS A 658 57.15 63.79 18.90
CA LYS A 658 57.01 65.11 18.30
C LYS A 658 58.36 65.81 18.25
N HIS A 659 58.71 66.37 17.09
CA HIS A 659 59.86 67.26 16.98
C HIS A 659 59.51 68.70 17.38
N THR A 660 60.49 69.38 17.99
CA THR A 660 60.45 70.84 18.18
C THR A 660 60.52 71.57 16.83
N LYS A 661 60.07 72.83 16.77
CA LYS A 661 59.98 73.64 15.55
C LYS A 661 61.21 73.50 14.64
N GLY A 662 61.00 72.95 13.44
CA GLY A 662 62.05 72.76 12.43
C GLY A 662 63.15 71.75 12.80
N GLY A 663 62.92 70.85 13.76
CA GLY A 663 63.87 69.79 14.12
C GLY A 663 65.06 70.22 15.00
N LYS A 664 65.07 71.46 15.52
CA LYS A 664 66.22 72.03 16.25
C LYS A 664 66.58 71.27 17.54
N GLY A 665 65.59 70.86 18.33
CA GLY A 665 65.74 70.10 19.58
C GLY A 665 65.48 68.59 19.45
N ALA A 666 65.60 67.87 20.57
CA ALA A 666 65.33 66.43 20.65
C ALA A 666 63.82 66.12 20.53
N PRO A 667 63.44 65.05 19.81
CA PRO A 667 62.05 64.62 19.72
C PRO A 667 61.57 64.01 21.04
N HIS A 668 60.36 64.38 21.45
CA HIS A 668 59.77 63.97 22.73
C HIS A 668 58.43 63.27 22.53
N ALA A 669 58.17 62.22 23.30
CA ALA A 669 56.94 61.42 23.18
C ALA A 669 55.70 62.24 23.58
N LYS A 670 54.66 62.14 22.77
CA LYS A 670 53.33 62.71 23.02
C LYS A 670 52.26 61.76 22.49
N ILE A 671 51.19 61.61 23.27
CA ILE A 671 49.97 61.00 22.75
C ILE A 671 49.29 62.05 21.87
N VAL A 672 49.14 61.72 20.60
CA VAL A 672 48.50 62.55 19.60
C VAL A 672 47.15 61.92 19.27
N GLN A 673 46.10 62.72 19.20
CA GLN A 673 44.73 62.28 18.94
C GLN A 673 43.96 63.37 18.21
N MET A 674 43.09 63.02 17.25
CA MET A 674 42.13 63.96 16.69
C MET A 674 40.88 64.05 17.56
N VAL A 675 40.36 65.25 17.71
CA VAL A 675 39.16 65.52 18.52
C VAL A 675 37.91 65.32 17.65
N GLY A 676 37.33 64.13 17.69
CA GLY A 676 36.11 63.79 16.95
C GLY A 676 36.22 64.12 15.44
N HIS A 677 35.17 64.69 14.86
CA HIS A 677 35.12 65.08 13.44
C HIS A 677 35.59 66.52 13.18
N THR A 678 36.25 67.17 14.12
CA THR A 678 36.54 68.63 14.04
C THR A 678 37.80 68.97 13.25
N GLY A 679 38.57 67.99 12.78
CA GLY A 679 39.85 68.23 12.10
C GLY A 679 40.95 68.76 13.03
N VAL A 680 40.72 68.76 14.35
CA VAL A 680 41.65 69.30 15.36
C VAL A 680 42.52 68.19 15.93
N LEU A 681 43.83 68.33 15.76
CA LEU A 681 44.85 67.47 16.36
C LEU A 681 45.25 68.02 17.73
N ARG A 682 45.14 67.18 18.76
CA ARG A 682 45.48 67.51 20.14
C ARG A 682 46.67 66.68 20.62
N TRP A 683 47.59 67.33 21.34
CA TRP A 683 48.61 66.63 22.13
C TRP A 683 48.77 67.29 23.51
N GLY A 684 48.22 66.61 24.53
CA GLY A 684 48.18 67.06 25.94
C GLY A 684 46.92 67.85 26.32
N ASN A 685 46.85 68.25 27.59
CA ASN A 685 45.60 68.68 28.24
C ASN A 685 45.23 70.16 28.04
N SER A 686 46.06 70.95 27.35
CA SER A 686 45.83 72.39 27.17
C SER A 686 45.22 72.70 25.80
N SER A 687 44.12 73.46 25.78
CA SER A 687 43.47 73.94 24.55
C SER A 687 44.41 74.77 23.65
N ARG A 688 45.46 75.39 24.21
CA ARG A 688 46.49 76.14 23.46
C ARG A 688 47.38 75.26 22.58
N ARG A 689 47.33 73.92 22.76
CA ARG A 689 48.10 72.93 21.98
C ARG A 689 47.24 72.21 20.95
N ASN A 690 45.96 72.57 20.84
CA ASN A 690 45.09 72.11 19.78
C ASN A 690 45.46 72.81 18.48
N VAL A 691 45.53 72.04 17.41
CA VAL A 691 45.95 72.54 16.11
C VAL A 691 44.97 72.04 15.05
N ILE A 692 44.44 72.98 14.26
CA ILE A 692 43.59 72.66 13.12
C ILE A 692 44.50 72.23 11.98
N CYS A 693 44.35 70.98 11.55
CA CYS A 693 45.11 70.40 10.47
C CYS A 693 44.55 70.88 9.13
N ARG A 694 45.42 71.44 8.27
CA ARG A 694 45.09 71.76 6.88
C ARG A 694 45.45 70.59 5.97
N GLU A 695 46.64 70.04 6.17
CA GLU A 695 47.19 68.97 5.33
C GLU A 695 48.14 68.10 6.15
N ALA A 696 48.25 66.83 5.76
CA ALA A 696 49.24 65.91 6.30
C ALA A 696 49.96 65.22 5.14
N GLU A 697 51.26 65.00 5.27
CA GLU A 697 52.10 64.34 4.27
C GLU A 697 53.10 63.40 4.95
N VAL A 698 53.41 62.30 4.28
CA VAL A 698 54.43 61.35 4.72
C VAL A 698 55.81 61.94 4.43
N GLY A 699 56.74 61.79 5.35
CA GLY A 699 58.11 62.25 5.22
C GLY A 699 58.38 63.66 5.78
N PRO A 700 59.67 64.02 5.90
CA PRO A 700 60.10 65.32 6.39
C PRO A 700 59.83 66.45 5.37
N SER A 701 59.87 67.70 5.83
CA SER A 701 59.98 68.85 4.90
C SER A 701 61.43 69.12 4.56
N ILE A 702 61.70 69.76 3.42
CA ILE A 702 63.06 70.08 2.94
C ILE A 702 63.86 70.86 4.01
N CYS A 703 63.21 71.81 4.69
CA CYS A 703 63.83 72.58 5.77
C CYS A 703 64.16 71.72 7.00
N PHE A 704 63.29 70.78 7.34
CA PHE A 704 63.49 69.83 8.43
C PHE A 704 64.66 68.88 8.11
N GLN A 705 64.70 68.36 6.89
CA GLN A 705 65.73 67.45 6.42
C GLN A 705 67.12 68.09 6.52
N ARG A 706 67.29 69.32 5.99
CA ARG A 706 68.56 70.08 6.10
C ARG A 706 69.02 70.29 7.56
N THR A 707 68.08 70.48 8.48
CA THR A 707 68.38 70.73 9.90
C THR A 707 68.76 69.44 10.64
N ARG A 708 68.11 68.32 10.31
CA ARG A 708 68.35 67.01 10.93
C ARG A 708 69.44 66.18 10.25
N GLN A 709 69.85 66.51 9.03
CA GLN A 709 70.85 65.73 8.28
C GLN A 709 72.19 65.64 9.04
N LYS A 710 72.56 66.71 9.75
CA LYS A 710 73.74 66.73 10.64
C LYS A 710 73.62 65.84 11.88
N LYS A 711 72.41 65.37 12.22
CA LYS A 711 72.08 64.55 13.41
C LYS A 711 71.75 63.09 13.08
N GLY A 712 71.76 62.71 11.79
CA GLY A 712 71.62 61.31 11.34
C GLY A 712 70.20 60.74 11.29
N ASP A 713 69.18 61.46 11.78
CA ASP A 713 67.78 60.97 11.87
C ASP A 713 66.81 61.74 10.94
N ALA A 714 67.33 62.40 9.91
CA ALA A 714 66.51 63.23 9.02
C ALA A 714 65.45 62.45 8.23
N ASN A 715 65.72 61.17 7.95
CA ASN A 715 64.88 60.28 7.14
C ASN A 715 64.47 59.03 7.94
N GLU A 716 64.27 59.17 9.25
CA GLU A 716 63.78 58.07 10.08
C GLU A 716 62.47 57.50 9.47
N PRO A 717 62.38 56.19 9.22
CA PRO A 717 61.18 55.58 8.69
C PRO A 717 60.04 55.76 9.71
N GLY A 718 58.93 56.38 9.28
CA GLY A 718 57.83 56.75 10.18
C GLY A 718 57.69 58.25 10.46
N ILE A 719 58.55 59.11 9.86
CA ILE A 719 58.33 60.56 9.89
C ILE A 719 57.09 60.93 9.06
N PHE A 720 56.19 61.73 9.63
CA PHE A 720 55.15 62.44 8.90
C PHE A 720 55.05 63.89 9.35
N ARG A 721 54.59 64.77 8.46
CA ARG A 721 54.38 66.19 8.74
C ARG A 721 52.91 66.57 8.67
N VAL A 722 52.52 67.48 9.54
CA VAL A 722 51.19 68.09 9.57
C VAL A 722 51.34 69.60 9.39
N THR A 723 50.70 70.12 8.35
CA THR A 723 50.62 71.55 8.06
C THR A 723 49.33 72.10 8.64
N THR A 724 49.47 73.13 9.46
CA THR A 724 48.35 73.79 10.15
C THR A 724 47.71 74.87 9.27
N THR A 725 46.48 75.28 9.57
CA THR A 725 45.82 76.42 8.87
C THR A 725 46.60 77.74 8.96
N LYS A 726 47.49 77.87 9.95
CA LYS A 726 48.40 79.02 10.11
C LYS A 726 49.74 78.84 9.39
N ASN A 727 49.84 77.94 8.41
CA ASN A 727 51.05 77.58 7.66
C ASN A 727 52.26 77.19 8.53
N LYS A 728 52.02 76.67 9.74
CA LYS A 728 53.08 76.07 10.56
C LYS A 728 53.16 74.59 10.25
N GLU A 729 54.38 74.06 10.16
CA GLU A 729 54.65 72.63 10.03
C GLU A 729 55.00 72.02 11.39
N VAL A 730 54.46 70.83 11.66
CA VAL A 730 54.80 70.01 12.81
C VAL A 730 55.18 68.62 12.33
N HIS A 731 56.37 68.16 12.71
CA HIS A 731 56.88 66.85 12.35
C HIS A 731 56.73 65.87 13.51
N PHE A 732 56.24 64.68 13.21
CA PHE A 732 56.07 63.56 14.12
C PHE A 732 56.78 62.33 13.59
N VAL A 733 57.20 61.44 14.49
CA VAL A 733 57.72 60.12 14.17
C VAL A 733 56.88 59.10 14.91
N CYS A 734 56.27 58.16 14.18
CA CYS A 734 55.56 57.03 14.76
C CYS A 734 56.43 55.78 14.78
N GLU A 735 56.23 54.94 15.79
CA GLU A 735 56.78 53.58 15.83
C GLU A 735 56.00 52.71 14.84
N GLY A 736 56.69 51.93 13.99
CA GLY A 736 56.07 51.11 12.93
C GLY A 736 56.45 51.49 11.49
N GLY A 737 57.39 52.43 11.30
CA GLY A 737 57.96 52.70 9.97
C GLY A 737 57.04 53.44 9.00
N LEU A 738 57.30 53.28 7.69
CA LEU A 738 56.62 54.02 6.62
C LEU A 738 55.11 53.73 6.58
N GLU A 739 54.71 52.46 6.71
CA GLU A 739 53.30 52.04 6.66
C GLU A 739 52.47 52.71 7.75
N MET A 740 53.03 52.83 8.96
CA MET A 740 52.36 53.49 10.06
C MET A 740 52.24 55.01 9.85
N ALA A 741 53.25 55.64 9.23
CA ALA A 741 53.17 57.06 8.86
C ALA A 741 52.12 57.31 7.77
N GLU A 742 52.01 56.39 6.80
CA GLU A 742 50.97 56.42 5.77
C GLU A 742 49.57 56.31 6.38
N LEU A 743 49.36 55.40 7.34
CA LEU A 743 48.10 55.27 8.09
C LEU A 743 47.77 56.53 8.89
N TRP A 744 48.74 57.13 9.58
CA TRP A 744 48.56 58.40 10.30
C TRP A 744 48.12 59.53 9.36
N VAL A 745 48.83 59.71 8.24
CA VAL A 745 48.53 60.75 7.26
C VAL A 745 47.17 60.51 6.61
N ARG A 746 46.86 59.26 6.26
CA ARG A 746 45.56 58.86 5.69
C ARG A 746 44.43 59.19 6.66
N GLY A 747 44.56 58.82 7.94
CA GLY A 747 43.56 59.07 8.97
C GLY A 747 43.34 60.56 9.25
N ILE A 748 44.44 61.33 9.34
CA ILE A 748 44.35 62.80 9.51
C ILE A 748 43.63 63.40 8.30
N ARG A 749 44.01 63.04 7.06
CA ARG A 749 43.37 63.54 5.83
C ARG A 749 41.88 63.22 5.79
N LEU A 750 41.48 62.01 6.16
CA LEU A 750 40.07 61.59 6.19
C LEU A 750 39.27 62.46 7.17
N VAL A 751 39.71 62.55 8.42
CA VAL A 751 39.00 63.33 9.45
C VAL A 751 39.00 64.82 9.12
N THR A 752 40.08 65.37 8.53
CA THR A 752 40.08 66.77 8.08
C THR A 752 39.17 67.03 6.89
N ARG A 753 39.07 66.09 5.93
CA ARG A 753 38.14 66.21 4.79
C ARG A 753 36.69 66.19 5.28
N GLU A 754 36.35 65.29 6.19
CA GLU A 754 35.04 65.25 6.84
C GLU A 754 34.74 66.57 7.58
N ALA A 755 35.72 67.13 8.30
CA ALA A 755 35.56 68.41 9.01
C ALA A 755 35.29 69.60 8.08
N ILE A 756 35.83 69.58 6.86
CA ILE A 756 35.62 70.64 5.85
C ILE A 756 34.25 70.51 5.18
N LEU A 757 33.67 69.30 5.14
CA LEU A 757 32.35 69.05 4.56
C LEU A 757 31.19 69.35 5.54
N VAL A 758 31.47 69.39 6.84
CA VAL A 758 30.49 69.59 7.93
C VAL A 758 30.46 71.05 8.44
N ASN A 759 31.44 71.88 8.08
CA ASN A 759 31.47 73.32 8.34
C ASN A 759 31.27 74.10 7.05
#